data_AF-M2ZYH9-F1
#
_entry.id   AF-M2ZYH9-F1
#
_cell.length_a   1.000
_cell.length_b   1.000
_cell.length_c   1.000
_cell.angle_alpha   90.00
_cell.angle_beta   90.00
_cell.angle_gamma   90.00
#
_symmetry.space_group_name_H-M   'P 1'
#
loop_
_entity.id
_entity.type
_entity.pdbx_description
1 polymer ?
#
loop_
_entity_poly.entity_id
_entity_poly.type
_entity_poly.pdbx_seq_one_letter_code
_entity_poly.pdbx_strand_id
1 'polypeptide(L)'
;MHNPRESNHECRQPEVPLSSPTHARRKSVYTGDKSVASARKEPQQAQVTEAQDAQQQTSETHGIAYSPGQAPTPQPEFEQIPPSPMDFESDNPDTSNPTDDEIFLDICAYIHEEMDPGGQHHASWCFENADQRPPITPESLAELDMPRIINNPKLRHDVNFDRELHFRPNLDGSKGRQKMLQADQYWRALEAELVMLNFVATRRATSADNEDYWNRCMRGCMVRLPKIFHAIRDILKTLVPDYDQKAVLERLEVDHIMQQIQNGVCDLVDLGNWLAKVLKNHCAPMRDMLVDSMQKEIRRGATEGKHEKLVSGLRQLMNILEAMKLDVANHQIRHMRPLLIDDTINFQRRYNMHRIAIGKINMPESRDWLQECLPDQDSHLDALTFGLIRDMLNNDLAHMCPQTFYLDTDRLRALRVELHSRVYQYVCRDVLKEITPPGMSAVDFAKACDMLQSSISAIVGVQGRFADRFDNIAVEIVRVSLVARGQNPLFDVELLNVVEQKLAEYLQPDSESFTRHAAVLTRNLVPKVQARVAEHVRMSALDLQDMLVPQVTSTNRTSMGFGAVMEPVPSAPVTPADADEDIIRRFTHIIALHWQVWSELVYLANNPLKSDDDSASESGSEGTMVTSAQGSPTVPVATAIYAPGRKWLPVSVTVTDVPSQMSAPESSSGPSQQSKKDGEAEQTGDDAPETSQQRRQPA
;
A
#
# COMPACT_ATOMS: atom_id res chain seq x y z
N MET A 1 -2.50 29.61 -49.32
CA MET A 1 -2.21 28.20 -49.68
C MET A 1 -1.66 27.53 -48.42
N HIS A 2 -2.52 26.88 -47.65
CA HIS A 2 -2.86 25.45 -47.70
C HIS A 2 -1.95 24.58 -46.80
N ASN A 3 -2.48 24.37 -45.59
CA ASN A 3 -2.49 23.22 -44.68
C ASN A 3 -1.21 22.46 -44.24
N PRO A 4 -1.12 22.12 -42.92
CA PRO A 4 -0.20 21.15 -42.34
C PRO A 4 -0.82 19.74 -42.26
N ARG A 5 0.00 18.72 -41.95
CA ARG A 5 -0.44 17.37 -41.55
C ARG A 5 0.35 16.88 -40.34
N GLU A 6 -0.34 16.75 -39.22
CA GLU A 6 0.00 15.87 -38.10
C GLU A 6 -0.82 14.58 -38.22
N SER A 7 -0.27 13.45 -37.74
CA SER A 7 -1.02 12.21 -37.53
C SER A 7 -0.46 11.47 -36.32
N ASN A 8 -1.15 11.58 -35.18
CA ASN A 8 -1.09 10.63 -34.08
C ASN A 8 -2.47 9.97 -33.95
N HIS A 9 -2.48 8.64 -33.92
CA HIS A 9 -3.66 7.80 -33.78
C HIS A 9 -4.04 7.65 -32.30
N GLU A 10 -5.19 8.19 -31.88
CA GLU A 10 -5.88 7.81 -30.64
C GLU A 10 -7.03 6.83 -30.95
N CYS A 11 -7.12 5.79 -30.12
CA CYS A 11 -8.13 4.74 -30.15
C CYS A 11 -9.43 5.25 -29.49
N ARG A 12 -10.53 5.30 -30.25
CA ARG A 12 -11.89 5.67 -29.78
C ARG A 12 -12.53 4.54 -28.98
N GLN A 13 -12.99 4.84 -27.76
CA GLN A 13 -14.04 4.08 -27.05
C GLN A 13 -15.41 4.77 -27.22
N PRO A 14 -16.54 4.03 -27.20
CA PRO A 14 -17.87 4.59 -27.47
C PRO A 14 -18.50 5.27 -26.23
N GLU A 15 -19.07 6.46 -26.44
CA GLU A 15 -19.85 7.20 -25.44
C GLU A 15 -21.25 6.58 -25.25
N VAL A 16 -21.65 6.42 -23.98
CA VAL A 16 -23.03 6.09 -23.56
C VAL A 16 -23.56 7.29 -22.76
N PRO A 17 -24.78 7.80 -23.03
CA PRO A 17 -25.30 8.96 -22.33
C PRO A 17 -25.86 8.58 -20.95
N LEU A 18 -25.31 9.17 -19.89
CA LEU A 18 -25.83 9.08 -18.52
C LEU A 18 -26.80 10.24 -18.24
N SER A 19 -28.09 9.92 -18.16
CA SER A 19 -29.16 10.80 -17.72
C SER A 19 -29.16 10.94 -16.19
N SER A 20 -29.10 12.18 -15.69
CA SER A 20 -29.17 12.51 -14.26
C SER A 20 -30.63 12.53 -13.76
N PRO A 21 -30.94 12.01 -12.55
CA PRO A 21 -32.26 12.13 -11.97
C PRO A 21 -32.42 13.46 -11.20
N THR A 22 -33.44 14.22 -11.59
CA THR A 22 -34.00 15.37 -10.87
C THR A 22 -34.53 14.96 -9.49
N HIS A 23 -33.96 15.49 -8.41
CA HIS A 23 -34.50 15.30 -7.06
C HIS A 23 -35.45 16.43 -6.65
N ALA A 24 -36.68 16.03 -6.31
CA ALA A 24 -37.78 16.89 -5.91
C ALA A 24 -37.60 17.48 -4.50
N ARG A 25 -37.95 18.76 -4.41
CA ARG A 25 -37.99 19.63 -3.22
C ARG A 25 -39.07 19.17 -2.23
N ARG A 26 -38.70 18.63 -1.06
CA ARG A 26 -39.62 18.43 0.09
C ARG A 26 -39.40 19.51 1.15
N LYS A 27 -40.44 20.30 1.42
CA LYS A 27 -40.53 21.24 2.55
C LYS A 27 -40.73 20.45 3.84
N SER A 28 -39.89 20.69 4.86
CA SER A 28 -40.10 20.22 6.23
C SER A 28 -40.40 21.43 7.12
N VAL A 29 -41.53 21.37 7.83
CA VAL A 29 -41.98 22.36 8.81
C VAL A 29 -41.52 21.87 10.18
N TYR A 30 -40.72 22.67 10.88
CA TYR A 30 -40.30 22.39 12.26
C TYR A 30 -40.93 23.44 13.19
N THR A 31 -41.84 22.98 14.05
CA THR A 31 -42.38 23.74 15.19
C THR A 31 -41.46 23.52 16.38
N GLY A 32 -40.91 24.60 16.94
CA GLY A 32 -40.12 24.57 18.16
C GLY A 32 -40.97 24.48 19.41
N ASP A 33 -40.39 23.94 20.48
CA ASP A 33 -40.71 24.40 21.83
C ASP A 33 -39.52 24.30 22.79
N LYS A 34 -39.54 25.19 23.79
CA LYS A 34 -38.42 25.68 24.62
C LYS A 34 -38.17 24.86 25.90
N SER A 35 -36.91 24.83 26.37
CA SER A 35 -36.46 25.07 27.78
C SER A 35 -34.99 24.66 27.94
N VAL A 36 -34.02 25.58 28.11
CA VAL A 36 -33.57 26.29 29.32
C VAL A 36 -32.91 25.39 30.40
N ALA A 37 -31.57 25.45 30.42
CA ALA A 37 -30.62 25.50 31.53
C ALA A 37 -30.65 24.46 32.68
N SER A 38 -29.51 23.81 32.94
CA SER A 38 -28.46 24.30 33.87
C SER A 38 -27.67 23.14 34.49
N ALA A 39 -26.36 23.32 34.61
CA ALA A 39 -25.42 22.39 35.24
C ALA A 39 -25.35 22.60 36.76
N ARG A 40 -25.17 21.50 37.53
CA ARG A 40 -24.62 21.56 38.89
C ARG A 40 -23.91 20.24 39.29
N LYS A 41 -22.79 20.41 39.98
CA LYS A 41 -21.78 19.42 40.41
C LYS A 41 -22.14 18.64 41.69
N GLU A 42 -21.63 17.40 41.74
CA GLU A 42 -21.07 16.62 42.89
C GLU A 42 -21.97 16.18 44.07
N PRO A 43 -21.58 15.19 44.93
CA PRO A 43 -20.31 14.43 45.06
C PRO A 43 -20.43 12.89 45.28
N GLN A 44 -19.25 12.26 45.45
CA GLN A 44 -18.94 10.86 45.82
C GLN A 44 -19.36 10.43 47.24
N GLN A 45 -19.59 9.11 47.42
CA GLN A 45 -19.38 8.19 48.58
C GLN A 45 -20.48 7.09 48.55
N ALA A 46 -20.31 5.81 48.86
CA ALA A 46 -19.24 4.99 49.39
C ALA A 46 -19.52 3.51 49.02
N GLN A 47 -18.50 2.66 49.21
CA GLN A 47 -18.51 1.18 49.18
C GLN A 47 -19.64 0.56 50.02
N VAL A 48 -20.05 -0.68 49.71
CA VAL A 48 -19.98 -1.88 50.60
C VAL A 48 -20.42 -3.15 49.83
N THR A 49 -19.61 -4.20 50.00
CA THR A 49 -19.77 -5.68 49.87
C THR A 49 -21.18 -6.26 50.15
N GLU A 50 -21.67 -7.32 49.49
CA GLU A 50 -21.62 -8.78 49.80
C GLU A 50 -22.76 -9.41 48.96
N ALA A 51 -22.61 -10.46 48.13
CA ALA A 51 -22.58 -11.90 48.42
C ALA A 51 -23.81 -12.50 49.16
N GLN A 52 -24.34 -13.61 48.59
CA GLN A 52 -25.25 -14.63 49.18
C GLN A 52 -26.73 -14.25 49.34
N ASP A 53 -27.74 -15.13 49.25
CA ASP A 53 -27.98 -16.46 48.68
C ASP A 53 -29.50 -16.71 48.83
N ALA A 54 -30.03 -17.68 48.08
CA ALA A 54 -31.22 -18.52 48.38
C ALA A 54 -32.62 -17.90 48.71
N GLN A 55 -33.54 -18.12 47.75
CA GLN A 55 -34.82 -18.87 47.83
C GLN A 55 -35.89 -18.57 48.92
N GLN A 56 -37.11 -18.24 48.47
CA GLN A 56 -38.41 -18.91 48.75
C GLN A 56 -39.58 -18.15 48.07
N GLN A 57 -40.27 -18.75 47.09
CA GLN A 57 -41.54 -19.52 47.17
C GLN A 57 -42.82 -18.69 47.30
N THR A 58 -43.70 -18.81 46.28
CA THR A 58 -45.16 -19.14 46.30
C THR A 58 -45.72 -18.89 44.88
N SER A 59 -46.09 -19.91 44.08
CA SER A 59 -47.39 -20.65 44.02
C SER A 59 -48.54 -19.76 43.51
N GLU A 60 -49.40 -20.10 42.54
CA GLU A 60 -49.65 -21.29 41.71
C GLU A 60 -50.83 -20.99 40.73
N THR A 61 -51.17 -21.99 39.90
CA THR A 61 -52.36 -22.20 39.02
C THR A 61 -52.12 -21.94 37.52
N HIS A 62 -52.32 -22.87 36.56
CA HIS A 62 -52.68 -24.30 36.44
C HIS A 62 -52.02 -24.75 35.10
N GLY A 63 -51.36 -25.89 34.86
CA GLY A 63 -51.64 -27.28 35.23
C GLY A 63 -52.69 -27.88 34.28
N ILE A 64 -52.57 -29.04 33.62
CA ILE A 64 -51.76 -30.28 33.75
C ILE A 64 -52.09 -31.10 32.46
N ALA A 65 -51.19 -31.78 31.71
CA ALA A 65 -50.75 -33.20 31.82
C ALA A 65 -50.61 -33.79 30.39
N TYR A 66 -49.86 -34.85 30.05
CA TYR A 66 -49.04 -35.84 30.77
C TYR A 66 -48.07 -36.49 29.76
N SER A 67 -46.84 -36.78 30.20
CA SER A 67 -45.83 -37.70 29.61
C SER A 67 -46.20 -39.19 29.92
N PRO A 68 -45.33 -40.24 29.86
CA PRO A 68 -43.93 -40.40 29.39
C PRO A 68 -43.61 -41.76 28.66
N GLY A 69 -42.36 -41.91 28.15
CA GLY A 69 -41.56 -43.11 28.42
C GLY A 69 -41.13 -44.08 27.28
N GLN A 70 -39.84 -44.01 26.94
CA GLN A 70 -38.88 -45.08 26.55
C GLN A 70 -38.92 -45.81 25.18
N ALA A 71 -37.71 -45.96 24.62
CA ALA A 71 -37.31 -46.47 23.29
C ALA A 71 -37.47 -47.99 23.10
N PRO A 72 -37.45 -48.54 21.85
CA PRO A 72 -36.16 -48.90 21.18
C PRO A 72 -36.15 -48.79 19.62
N THR A 73 -34.97 -48.84 19.00
CA THR A 73 -34.69 -49.06 17.56
C THR A 73 -35.12 -50.48 17.12
N PRO A 74 -35.53 -50.74 15.84
CA PRO A 74 -34.60 -50.98 14.71
C PRO A 74 -35.07 -50.46 13.32
N GLN A 75 -34.15 -50.49 12.34
CA GLN A 75 -34.21 -50.11 10.90
C GLN A 75 -35.27 -50.87 10.05
N PRO A 76 -35.33 -50.74 8.69
CA PRO A 76 -35.28 -49.59 7.76
C PRO A 76 -36.48 -49.61 6.77
N GLU A 77 -36.86 -48.48 6.16
CA GLU A 77 -37.66 -48.49 4.92
C GLU A 77 -37.03 -47.57 3.87
N PHE A 78 -36.66 -48.21 2.75
CA PHE A 78 -36.18 -47.63 1.51
C PHE A 78 -37.37 -46.98 0.78
N GLU A 79 -37.28 -45.68 0.49
CA GLU A 79 -37.98 -45.11 -0.67
C GLU A 79 -36.93 -44.78 -1.74
N GLN A 80 -36.90 -45.66 -2.74
CA GLN A 80 -36.18 -45.48 -3.99
C GLN A 80 -36.94 -44.46 -4.85
N ILE A 81 -36.33 -43.30 -5.09
CA ILE A 81 -36.70 -42.44 -6.21
C ILE A 81 -35.67 -42.73 -7.31
N PRO A 82 -36.07 -43.13 -8.53
CA PRO A 82 -35.15 -43.56 -9.58
C PRO A 82 -34.39 -42.35 -10.16
N PRO A 83 -33.14 -42.50 -10.60
CA PRO A 83 -32.48 -41.49 -11.42
C PRO A 83 -33.13 -41.48 -12.82
N SER A 84 -33.48 -40.29 -13.32
CA SER A 84 -33.87 -40.15 -14.73
C SER A 84 -32.67 -40.48 -15.63
N PRO A 85 -32.82 -41.36 -16.62
CA PRO A 85 -31.83 -41.53 -17.67
C PRO A 85 -32.01 -40.39 -18.68
N MET A 86 -30.99 -39.54 -18.84
CA MET A 86 -30.86 -38.78 -20.07
C MET A 86 -30.24 -39.72 -21.10
N ASP A 87 -31.10 -40.37 -21.88
CA ASP A 87 -30.70 -41.10 -23.08
C ASP A 87 -30.11 -40.10 -24.09
N PHE A 88 -28.80 -40.14 -24.28
CA PHE A 88 -28.17 -39.68 -25.51
C PHE A 88 -28.22 -40.84 -26.51
N GLU A 89 -29.30 -40.95 -27.26
CA GLU A 89 -29.27 -41.69 -28.53
C GLU A 89 -28.47 -40.86 -29.54
N SER A 90 -27.20 -41.21 -29.73
CA SER A 90 -26.44 -40.86 -30.93
C SER A 90 -25.98 -42.14 -31.62
N ASP A 91 -26.75 -42.58 -32.61
CA ASP A 91 -26.29 -43.48 -33.66
C ASP A 91 -25.21 -42.74 -34.48
N ASN A 92 -23.94 -42.88 -34.09
CA ASN A 92 -22.81 -42.63 -34.97
C ASN A 92 -21.57 -43.43 -34.49
N PRO A 93 -20.97 -44.31 -35.32
CA PRO A 93 -19.93 -45.25 -34.90
C PRO A 93 -18.51 -44.66 -35.00
N ASP A 94 -18.34 -43.37 -34.69
CA ASP A 94 -17.02 -42.76 -34.48
C ASP A 94 -16.89 -42.39 -33.00
N THR A 95 -16.57 -43.38 -32.16
CA THR A 95 -16.14 -43.15 -30.77
C THR A 95 -14.72 -42.60 -30.77
N SER A 96 -14.56 -41.36 -31.22
CA SER A 96 -13.39 -40.57 -30.88
C SER A 96 -13.43 -40.31 -29.37
N ASN A 97 -12.41 -40.77 -28.64
CA ASN A 97 -12.20 -40.34 -27.25
C ASN A 97 -12.35 -38.81 -27.18
N PRO A 98 -13.16 -38.26 -26.25
CA PRO A 98 -13.43 -36.82 -26.20
C PRO A 98 -12.11 -36.05 -26.11
N THR A 99 -11.99 -34.93 -26.79
CA THR A 99 -10.81 -34.06 -26.75
C THR A 99 -10.66 -33.40 -25.38
N ASP A 100 -9.47 -32.87 -25.06
CA ASP A 100 -9.26 -32.18 -23.77
C ASP A 100 -10.14 -30.91 -23.65
N ASP A 101 -10.47 -30.27 -24.78
CA ASP A 101 -11.35 -29.11 -24.83
C ASP A 101 -12.82 -29.49 -24.56
N GLU A 102 -13.29 -30.62 -25.10
CA GLU A 102 -14.63 -31.16 -24.80
C GLU A 102 -14.74 -31.52 -23.31
N ILE A 103 -13.72 -32.16 -22.75
CA ILE A 103 -13.68 -32.47 -21.30
C ILE A 103 -13.71 -31.19 -20.46
N PHE A 104 -13.01 -30.13 -20.88
CA PHE A 104 -13.06 -28.85 -20.18
C PHE A 104 -14.46 -28.23 -20.22
N LEU A 105 -15.14 -28.27 -21.37
CA LEU A 105 -16.53 -27.82 -21.51
C LEU A 105 -17.49 -28.62 -20.61
N ASP A 106 -17.31 -29.95 -20.55
CA ASP A 106 -18.09 -30.82 -19.67
C ASP A 106 -17.88 -30.46 -18.20
N ILE A 107 -16.63 -30.23 -17.76
CA ILE A 107 -16.33 -29.76 -16.39
C ILE A 107 -17.07 -28.45 -16.09
N CYS A 108 -17.00 -27.47 -17.01
CA CYS A 108 -17.67 -26.18 -16.84
C CYS A 108 -19.20 -26.31 -16.77
N ALA A 109 -19.78 -27.24 -17.54
CA ALA A 109 -21.21 -27.55 -17.50
C ALA A 109 -21.61 -28.18 -16.16
N TYR A 110 -20.86 -29.17 -15.67
CA TYR A 110 -21.11 -29.78 -14.37
C TYR A 110 -21.00 -28.77 -13.22
N ILE A 111 -20.00 -27.89 -13.24
CA ILE A 111 -19.88 -26.81 -12.24
C ILE A 111 -21.11 -25.91 -12.26
N HIS A 112 -21.61 -25.58 -13.46
CA HIS A 112 -22.78 -24.72 -13.60
C HIS A 112 -24.04 -25.37 -12.99
N GLU A 113 -24.25 -26.66 -13.27
CA GLU A 113 -25.39 -27.43 -12.74
C GLU A 113 -25.32 -27.58 -11.21
N GLU A 114 -24.14 -27.94 -10.67
CA GLU A 114 -23.97 -28.25 -9.25
C GLU A 114 -23.90 -26.99 -8.36
N MET A 115 -23.33 -25.88 -8.85
CA MET A 115 -23.03 -24.71 -8.01
C MET A 115 -23.81 -23.45 -8.34
N ASP A 116 -24.34 -23.32 -9.57
CA ASP A 116 -25.02 -22.11 -10.04
C ASP A 116 -26.48 -22.36 -10.54
N PRO A 117 -27.33 -23.15 -9.86
CA PRO A 117 -28.65 -23.57 -10.39
C PRO A 117 -29.68 -22.41 -10.55
N GLY A 118 -29.37 -21.21 -10.05
CA GLY A 118 -30.25 -20.04 -10.05
C GLY A 118 -29.79 -18.85 -10.92
N GLY A 119 -28.76 -19.03 -11.78
CA GLY A 119 -28.36 -18.01 -12.77
C GLY A 119 -27.52 -16.84 -12.25
N GLN A 120 -27.04 -16.88 -10.99
CA GLN A 120 -25.94 -16.00 -10.55
C GLN A 120 -24.60 -16.63 -10.96
N HIS A 121 -24.29 -16.54 -12.26
CA HIS A 121 -23.10 -17.12 -12.91
C HIS A 121 -21.78 -16.61 -12.28
N HIS A 122 -21.27 -17.27 -11.25
CA HIS A 122 -19.97 -16.92 -10.69
C HIS A 122 -19.03 -18.12 -10.53
N ALA A 123 -19.48 -19.35 -10.27
CA ALA A 123 -18.55 -20.46 -10.05
C ALA A 123 -17.88 -20.95 -11.35
N SER A 124 -18.68 -21.29 -12.37
CA SER A 124 -18.17 -21.78 -13.66
C SER A 124 -17.31 -20.71 -14.37
N TRP A 125 -17.76 -19.45 -14.36
CA TRP A 125 -16.99 -18.33 -14.89
C TRP A 125 -15.67 -18.13 -14.14
N CYS A 126 -15.66 -18.20 -12.80
CA CYS A 126 -14.42 -18.07 -12.02
C CYS A 126 -13.47 -19.24 -12.30
N PHE A 127 -13.98 -20.47 -12.43
CA PHE A 127 -13.16 -21.64 -12.75
C PHE A 127 -12.35 -21.42 -14.03
N GLU A 128 -12.99 -20.91 -15.09
CA GLU A 128 -12.37 -20.61 -16.38
C GLU A 128 -11.46 -19.36 -16.34
N ASN A 129 -11.92 -18.26 -15.73
CA ASN A 129 -11.32 -16.93 -15.94
C ASN A 129 -10.47 -16.42 -14.77
N ALA A 130 -10.60 -16.96 -13.55
CA ALA A 130 -9.81 -16.49 -12.42
C ALA A 130 -8.33 -16.87 -12.59
N ASP A 131 -7.43 -16.07 -11.99
CA ASP A 131 -5.99 -16.41 -11.99
C ASP A 131 -5.79 -17.83 -11.42
N GLN A 132 -4.81 -18.54 -11.97
CA GLN A 132 -4.48 -19.87 -11.50
C GLN A 132 -3.49 -19.85 -10.33
N ARG A 133 -2.80 -18.72 -10.10
CA ARG A 133 -1.90 -18.54 -8.96
C ARG A 133 -2.66 -18.01 -7.76
N PRO A 134 -2.30 -18.45 -6.53
CA PRO A 134 -2.95 -17.95 -5.34
C PRO A 134 -2.73 -16.44 -5.16
N PRO A 135 -3.66 -15.73 -4.49
CA PRO A 135 -3.56 -14.27 -4.29
C PRO A 135 -2.33 -13.84 -3.51
N ILE A 136 -1.80 -14.74 -2.67
CA ILE A 136 -0.58 -14.57 -1.90
C ILE A 136 0.43 -15.58 -2.45
N THR A 137 1.57 -15.10 -2.97
CA THR A 137 2.63 -15.96 -3.51
C THR A 137 3.98 -15.68 -2.85
N PRO A 138 4.93 -16.64 -2.85
CA PRO A 138 6.30 -16.40 -2.40
C PRO A 138 6.93 -15.16 -3.05
N GLU A 139 6.69 -14.95 -4.34
CA GLU A 139 7.24 -13.81 -5.09
C GLU A 139 6.65 -12.48 -4.62
N SER A 140 5.34 -12.44 -4.33
CA SER A 140 4.66 -11.26 -3.80
C SER A 140 5.19 -10.86 -2.41
N LEU A 141 5.65 -11.86 -1.63
CA LEU A 141 6.21 -11.67 -0.30
C LEU A 141 7.73 -11.47 -0.30
N ALA A 142 8.41 -11.74 -1.41
CA ALA A 142 9.87 -11.59 -1.51
C ALA A 142 10.34 -10.13 -1.37
N GLU A 143 9.46 -9.15 -1.64
CA GLU A 143 9.71 -7.72 -1.33
C GLU A 143 9.96 -7.45 0.15
N LEU A 144 9.46 -8.33 1.03
CA LEU A 144 9.65 -8.27 2.48
C LEU A 144 10.91 -9.01 2.94
N ASP A 145 11.71 -9.58 2.02
CA ASP A 145 12.96 -10.22 2.40
C ASP A 145 14.05 -9.19 2.67
N MET A 146 14.90 -9.52 3.64
CA MET A 146 15.96 -8.63 4.13
C MET A 146 16.80 -7.98 3.01
N PRO A 147 17.31 -8.72 1.99
CA PRO A 147 18.09 -8.10 0.91
C PRO A 147 17.32 -7.04 0.11
N ARG A 148 16.01 -7.21 -0.08
CA ARG A 148 15.16 -6.23 -0.78
C ARG A 148 14.85 -5.04 0.12
N ILE A 149 14.60 -5.26 1.41
CA ILE A 149 14.41 -4.21 2.42
C ILE A 149 15.64 -3.28 2.47
N ILE A 150 16.84 -3.83 2.66
CA ILE A 150 18.05 -3.01 2.86
C ILE A 150 18.53 -2.31 1.58
N ASN A 151 18.12 -2.76 0.39
CA ASN A 151 18.50 -2.14 -0.88
C ASN A 151 17.42 -1.21 -1.44
N ASN A 152 16.28 -1.07 -0.76
CA ASN A 152 15.20 -0.21 -1.22
C ASN A 152 15.52 1.27 -0.90
N PRO A 153 15.79 2.12 -1.91
CA PRO A 153 16.13 3.53 -1.70
C PRO A 153 14.98 4.33 -1.10
N LYS A 154 13.73 4.02 -1.48
CA LYS A 154 12.54 4.70 -0.98
C LYS A 154 12.31 4.36 0.49
N LEU A 155 12.46 3.08 0.86
CA LEU A 155 12.35 2.66 2.26
C LEU A 155 13.41 3.31 3.14
N ARG A 156 14.69 3.30 2.72
CA ARG A 156 15.78 3.97 3.44
C ARG A 156 15.49 5.45 3.65
N HIS A 157 15.03 6.12 2.62
CA HIS A 157 14.69 7.52 2.71
C HIS A 157 13.47 7.74 3.63
N ASP A 158 12.41 6.95 3.52
CA ASP A 158 11.18 7.11 4.31
C ASP A 158 11.37 6.81 5.80
N VAL A 159 12.25 5.88 6.18
CA VAL A 159 12.51 5.60 7.60
C VAL A 159 13.16 6.77 8.34
N ASN A 160 13.69 7.79 7.64
CA ASN A 160 14.17 9.02 8.26
C ASN A 160 13.01 9.86 8.78
N PHE A 161 11.86 9.86 8.10
CA PHE A 161 10.72 10.72 8.41
C PHE A 161 9.65 10.07 9.28
N ASP A 162 9.63 8.74 9.39
CA ASP A 162 8.59 7.99 10.10
C ASP A 162 9.18 6.96 11.10
N ARG A 163 9.06 7.26 12.40
CA ARG A 163 9.45 6.37 13.50
C ARG A 163 8.53 5.16 13.64
N GLU A 164 7.35 5.17 13.04
CA GLU A 164 6.40 4.06 13.10
C GLU A 164 6.34 3.27 11.80
N LEU A 165 7.17 3.56 10.80
CA LEU A 165 7.13 2.87 9.50
C LEU A 165 7.16 1.35 9.66
N HIS A 166 6.14 0.69 9.11
CA HIS A 166 5.99 -0.76 9.08
C HIS A 166 5.20 -1.20 7.85
N PHE A 167 5.50 -2.40 7.37
CA PHE A 167 4.78 -3.06 6.30
C PHE A 167 3.38 -3.47 6.76
N ARG A 168 2.41 -3.23 5.88
CA ARG A 168 1.00 -3.63 6.03
C ARG A 168 0.48 -4.15 4.68
N PRO A 169 -0.55 -5.02 4.67
CA PRO A 169 -1.21 -5.40 3.44
C PRO A 169 -1.78 -4.15 2.75
N ASN A 170 -1.50 -3.98 1.45
CA ASN A 170 -2.00 -2.84 0.70
C ASN A 170 -3.40 -3.13 0.16
N LEU A 171 -4.42 -2.84 0.98
CA LEU A 171 -5.84 -3.03 0.67
C LEU A 171 -6.55 -1.72 0.33
N ASP A 172 -5.83 -0.60 0.32
CA ASP A 172 -6.42 0.71 0.12
C ASP A 172 -6.61 1.08 -1.36
N GLY A 173 -7.57 1.97 -1.62
CA GLY A 173 -7.82 2.55 -2.93
C GLY A 173 -8.46 1.58 -3.95
N SER A 174 -8.49 2.00 -5.21
CA SER A 174 -9.05 1.22 -6.31
C SER A 174 -8.27 -0.08 -6.57
N LYS A 175 -6.93 -0.02 -6.47
CA LYS A 175 -6.04 -1.18 -6.62
C LYS A 175 -6.27 -2.23 -5.53
N GLY A 176 -6.41 -1.81 -4.27
CA GLY A 176 -6.72 -2.71 -3.17
C GLY A 176 -8.06 -3.43 -3.35
N ARG A 177 -9.11 -2.69 -3.74
CA ARG A 177 -10.42 -3.27 -4.09
C ARG A 177 -10.33 -4.27 -5.24
N GLN A 178 -9.55 -3.96 -6.28
CA GLN A 178 -9.34 -4.87 -7.41
C GLN A 178 -8.62 -6.16 -6.99
N LYS A 179 -7.59 -6.06 -6.14
CA LYS A 179 -6.91 -7.23 -5.58
C LYS A 179 -7.84 -8.11 -4.75
N MET A 180 -8.71 -7.52 -3.92
CA MET A 180 -9.70 -8.27 -3.15
C MET A 180 -10.68 -9.01 -4.04
N LEU A 181 -11.18 -8.37 -5.10
CA LEU A 181 -12.08 -8.99 -6.07
C LEU A 181 -11.42 -10.18 -6.78
N GLN A 182 -10.18 -10.00 -7.24
CA GLN A 182 -9.41 -11.10 -7.87
C GLN A 182 -9.15 -12.25 -6.90
N ALA A 183 -8.89 -11.95 -5.63
CA ALA A 183 -8.73 -12.98 -4.61
C ALA A 183 -10.05 -13.75 -4.39
N ASP A 184 -11.19 -13.07 -4.28
CA ASP A 184 -12.48 -13.71 -4.11
C ASP A 184 -12.85 -14.61 -5.30
N GLN A 185 -12.56 -14.17 -6.54
CA GLN A 185 -12.70 -14.99 -7.75
C GLN A 185 -11.83 -16.25 -7.70
N TYR A 186 -10.56 -16.13 -7.28
CA TYR A 186 -9.67 -17.27 -7.10
C TYR A 186 -10.25 -18.29 -6.10
N TRP A 187 -10.71 -17.82 -4.94
CA TRP A 187 -11.24 -18.71 -3.91
C TRP A 187 -12.52 -19.41 -4.38
N ARG A 188 -13.39 -18.71 -5.12
CA ARG A 188 -14.59 -19.30 -5.72
C ARG A 188 -14.25 -20.35 -6.78
N ALA A 189 -13.22 -20.11 -7.59
CA ALA A 189 -12.73 -21.09 -8.56
C ALA A 189 -12.17 -22.35 -7.90
N LEU A 190 -11.40 -22.19 -6.80
CA LEU A 190 -10.87 -23.31 -6.02
C LEU A 190 -11.98 -24.14 -5.34
N GLU A 191 -13.07 -23.50 -4.93
CA GLU A 191 -14.26 -24.19 -4.41
C GLU A 191 -14.88 -25.08 -5.49
N ALA A 192 -15.02 -24.55 -6.71
CA ALA A 192 -15.53 -25.32 -7.85
C ALA A 192 -14.62 -26.50 -8.21
N GLU A 193 -13.30 -26.32 -8.18
CA GLU A 193 -12.34 -27.42 -8.33
C GLU A 193 -12.60 -28.53 -7.31
N LEU A 194 -12.76 -28.19 -6.02
CA LEU A 194 -12.97 -29.18 -4.97
C LEU A 194 -14.32 -29.92 -5.10
N VAL A 195 -15.39 -29.20 -5.44
CA VAL A 195 -16.71 -29.81 -5.72
C VAL A 195 -16.60 -30.81 -6.88
N MET A 196 -15.92 -30.42 -7.96
CA MET A 196 -15.72 -31.29 -9.12
C MET A 196 -14.83 -32.49 -8.82
N LEU A 197 -13.77 -32.33 -8.01
CA LEU A 197 -12.94 -33.46 -7.59
C LEU A 197 -13.75 -34.52 -6.84
N ASN A 198 -14.66 -34.10 -5.95
CA ASN A 198 -15.56 -35.01 -5.24
C ASN A 198 -16.59 -35.68 -6.17
N PHE A 199 -17.15 -34.91 -7.11
CA PHE A 199 -18.07 -35.44 -8.13
C PHE A 199 -17.39 -36.50 -9.00
N VAL A 200 -16.21 -36.20 -9.54
CA VAL A 200 -15.42 -37.13 -10.37
C VAL A 200 -15.02 -38.37 -9.56
N ALA A 201 -14.60 -38.23 -8.30
CA ALA A 201 -14.27 -39.38 -7.45
C ALA A 201 -15.48 -40.32 -7.24
N THR A 202 -16.67 -39.76 -7.02
CA THR A 202 -17.92 -40.53 -6.86
C THR A 202 -18.30 -41.26 -8.15
N ARG A 203 -18.15 -40.60 -9.31
CA ARG A 203 -18.41 -41.18 -10.62
C ARG A 203 -17.42 -42.29 -10.99
N ARG A 204 -16.13 -42.13 -10.68
CA ARG A 204 -15.11 -43.18 -10.87
C ARG A 204 -15.43 -44.45 -10.05
N ALA A 205 -15.94 -44.29 -8.84
CA ALA A 205 -16.32 -45.42 -7.99
C ALA A 205 -17.57 -46.17 -8.50
N THR A 206 -18.42 -45.52 -9.30
CA THR A 206 -19.72 -46.05 -9.74
C THR A 206 -19.76 -46.45 -11.22
N SER A 207 -18.83 -45.98 -12.05
CA SER A 207 -18.83 -46.21 -13.51
C SER A 207 -17.45 -46.65 -14.01
N ALA A 208 -17.21 -47.97 -14.02
CA ALA A 208 -15.93 -48.55 -14.45
C ALA A 208 -15.65 -48.44 -15.96
N ASP A 209 -16.70 -48.33 -16.78
CA ASP A 209 -16.57 -48.39 -18.25
C ASP A 209 -15.94 -47.12 -18.88
N ASN A 210 -15.84 -46.01 -18.13
CA ASN A 210 -15.32 -44.72 -18.60
C ASN A 210 -14.14 -44.21 -17.74
N GLU A 211 -13.25 -45.11 -17.29
CA GLU A 211 -12.16 -44.74 -16.37
C GLU A 211 -11.20 -43.68 -16.95
N ASP A 212 -10.85 -43.77 -18.25
CA ASP A 212 -9.95 -42.80 -18.90
C ASP A 212 -10.55 -41.39 -18.96
N TYR A 213 -11.83 -41.27 -19.31
CA TYR A 213 -12.57 -40.01 -19.31
C TYR A 213 -12.54 -39.35 -17.93
N TRP A 214 -12.91 -40.09 -16.88
CA TRP A 214 -12.92 -39.55 -15.52
C TRP A 214 -11.52 -39.24 -14.98
N ASN A 215 -10.49 -39.98 -15.41
CA ASN A 215 -9.09 -39.65 -15.10
C ASN A 215 -8.66 -38.33 -15.74
N ARG A 216 -9.11 -38.05 -16.96
CA ARG A 216 -8.89 -36.77 -17.63
C ARG A 216 -9.67 -35.63 -16.98
N CYS A 217 -10.93 -35.85 -16.60
CA CYS A 217 -11.70 -34.89 -15.81
C CYS A 217 -11.01 -34.56 -14.48
N MET A 218 -10.53 -35.58 -13.76
CA MET A 218 -9.79 -35.41 -12.51
C MET A 218 -8.56 -34.51 -12.71
N ARG A 219 -7.77 -34.74 -13.76
CA ARG A 219 -6.61 -33.87 -14.08
C ARG A 219 -7.04 -32.45 -14.44
N GLY A 220 -8.11 -32.30 -15.22
CA GLY A 220 -8.67 -31.00 -15.60
C GLY A 220 -9.16 -30.15 -14.42
N CYS A 221 -9.53 -30.80 -13.31
CA CYS A 221 -10.00 -30.12 -12.09
C CYS A 221 -8.86 -29.68 -11.14
N MET A 222 -7.60 -30.07 -11.38
CA MET A 222 -6.48 -29.80 -10.47
C MET A 222 -5.61 -28.61 -10.90
N VAL A 223 -6.23 -27.46 -11.13
CA VAL A 223 -5.52 -26.29 -11.69
C VAL A 223 -4.87 -25.44 -10.60
N ARG A 224 -5.61 -25.09 -9.54
CA ARG A 224 -5.18 -24.17 -8.48
C ARG A 224 -4.70 -24.90 -7.23
N LEU A 225 -5.29 -26.07 -6.93
CA LEU A 225 -4.95 -26.83 -5.73
C LEU A 225 -3.46 -27.20 -5.61
N PRO A 226 -2.76 -27.69 -6.66
CA PRO A 226 -1.31 -27.93 -6.55
C PRO A 226 -0.52 -26.64 -6.29
N LYS A 227 -0.93 -25.53 -6.91
CA LYS A 227 -0.22 -24.23 -6.83
C LYS A 227 -0.34 -23.61 -5.45
N ILE A 228 -1.48 -23.75 -4.77
CA ILE A 228 -1.61 -23.27 -3.39
C ILE A 228 -0.76 -24.09 -2.42
N PHE A 229 -0.63 -25.40 -2.59
CA PHE A 229 0.26 -26.21 -1.75
C PHE A 229 1.73 -25.88 -1.98
N HIS A 230 2.15 -25.62 -3.23
CA HIS A 230 3.47 -25.08 -3.54
C HIS A 230 3.71 -23.75 -2.80
N ALA A 231 2.77 -22.80 -2.91
CA ALA A 231 2.87 -21.52 -2.24
C ALA A 231 2.95 -21.65 -0.70
N ILE A 232 2.12 -22.50 -0.09
CA ILE A 232 2.14 -22.76 1.36
C ILE A 232 3.52 -23.27 1.78
N ARG A 233 4.04 -24.30 1.09
CA ARG A 233 5.35 -24.90 1.38
C ARG A 233 6.47 -23.86 1.26
N ASP A 234 6.49 -23.15 0.15
CA ASP A 234 7.58 -22.24 -0.19
C ASP A 234 7.58 -21.00 0.71
N ILE A 235 6.40 -20.46 1.07
CA ILE A 235 6.30 -19.37 2.05
C ILE A 235 6.71 -19.87 3.45
N LEU A 236 6.14 -21.00 3.90
CA LEU A 236 6.40 -21.53 5.25
C LEU A 236 7.88 -21.85 5.46
N LYS A 237 8.57 -22.38 4.43
CA LYS A 237 10.02 -22.59 4.45
C LYS A 237 10.81 -21.32 4.77
N THR A 238 10.36 -20.15 4.31
CA THR A 238 11.03 -18.87 4.60
C THR A 238 10.72 -18.31 5.99
N LEU A 239 9.70 -18.84 6.67
CA LEU A 239 9.25 -18.39 7.98
C LEU A 239 9.83 -19.24 9.12
N VAL A 240 10.15 -20.50 8.85
CA VAL A 240 10.67 -21.43 9.86
C VAL A 240 12.20 -21.46 9.90
N PRO A 241 12.80 -21.79 11.05
CA PRO A 241 14.25 -21.99 11.15
C PRO A 241 14.79 -23.16 10.33
N ASP A 242 16.11 -23.11 10.02
CA ASP A 242 16.80 -24.13 9.21
C ASP A 242 16.54 -25.58 9.66
N TYR A 243 16.41 -25.82 10.96
CA TYR A 243 16.19 -27.15 11.52
C TYR A 243 14.77 -27.71 11.25
N ASP A 244 13.78 -26.84 11.05
CA ASP A 244 12.39 -27.23 10.75
C ASP A 244 12.10 -27.26 9.23
N GLN A 245 12.94 -26.62 8.41
CA GLN A 245 12.75 -26.56 6.95
C GLN A 245 12.68 -27.94 6.30
N LYS A 246 13.48 -28.91 6.77
CA LYS A 246 13.45 -30.29 6.25
C LYS A 246 12.09 -30.95 6.49
N ALA A 247 11.56 -30.83 7.71
CA ALA A 247 10.25 -31.38 8.06
C ALA A 247 9.12 -30.74 7.24
N VAL A 248 9.22 -29.43 6.97
CA VAL A 248 8.26 -28.73 6.09
C VAL A 248 8.30 -29.26 4.66
N LEU A 249 9.51 -29.41 4.09
CA LEU A 249 9.67 -29.92 2.71
C LEU A 249 9.18 -31.36 2.55
N GLU A 250 9.44 -32.22 3.53
CA GLU A 250 9.01 -33.63 3.49
C GLU A 250 7.49 -33.76 3.69
N ARG A 251 6.89 -33.01 4.63
CA ARG A 251 5.46 -33.14 4.94
C ARG A 251 4.56 -32.46 3.91
N LEU A 252 5.06 -31.42 3.24
CA LEU A 252 4.39 -30.70 2.15
C LEU A 252 4.99 -31.06 0.78
N GLU A 253 5.31 -32.33 0.56
CA GLU A 253 5.65 -32.85 -0.76
C GLU A 253 4.37 -32.84 -1.63
N VAL A 254 4.32 -31.95 -2.61
CA VAL A 254 3.07 -31.58 -3.29
C VAL A 254 2.59 -32.71 -4.19
N ASP A 255 3.49 -33.39 -4.88
CA ASP A 255 3.12 -34.48 -5.78
C ASP A 255 2.47 -35.63 -5.00
N HIS A 256 3.02 -35.96 -3.84
CA HIS A 256 2.46 -36.96 -2.93
C HIS A 256 1.10 -36.55 -2.37
N ILE A 257 0.93 -35.29 -1.94
CA ILE A 257 -0.38 -34.80 -1.47
C ILE A 257 -1.40 -34.88 -2.61
N MET A 258 -1.05 -34.46 -3.83
CA MET A 258 -1.95 -34.51 -4.98
C MET A 258 -2.32 -35.96 -5.34
N GLN A 259 -1.38 -36.90 -5.27
CA GLN A 259 -1.65 -38.34 -5.45
C GLN A 259 -2.59 -38.89 -4.37
N GLN A 260 -2.41 -38.51 -3.11
CA GLN A 260 -3.30 -38.93 -2.04
C GLN A 260 -4.73 -38.39 -2.22
N ILE A 261 -4.86 -37.14 -2.70
CA ILE A 261 -6.16 -36.52 -2.98
C ILE A 261 -6.85 -37.23 -4.15
N GLN A 262 -6.14 -37.48 -5.26
CA GLN A 262 -6.68 -38.17 -6.44
C GLN A 262 -7.22 -39.58 -6.12
N ASN A 263 -6.61 -40.24 -5.13
CA ASN A 263 -7.01 -41.59 -4.69
C ASN A 263 -7.96 -41.59 -3.48
N GLY A 264 -8.36 -40.41 -2.97
CA GLY A 264 -9.29 -40.29 -1.84
C GLY A 264 -8.72 -40.75 -0.49
N VAL A 265 -7.39 -40.81 -0.34
CA VAL A 265 -6.70 -41.29 0.89
C VAL A 265 -6.00 -40.18 1.66
N CYS A 266 -6.11 -38.92 1.24
CA CYS A 266 -5.45 -37.79 1.90
C CYS A 266 -6.12 -37.44 3.23
N ASP A 267 -5.38 -37.58 4.33
CA ASP A 267 -5.83 -37.14 5.65
C ASP A 267 -5.60 -35.63 5.84
N LEU A 268 -6.58 -34.85 5.38
CA LEU A 268 -6.59 -33.39 5.55
C LEU A 268 -6.70 -32.95 7.02
N VAL A 269 -7.23 -33.80 7.90
CA VAL A 269 -7.36 -33.50 9.33
C VAL A 269 -5.99 -33.58 9.99
N ASP A 270 -5.21 -34.63 9.72
CA ASP A 270 -3.83 -34.74 10.20
C ASP A 270 -2.94 -33.62 9.64
N LEU A 271 -3.04 -33.34 8.33
CA LEU A 271 -2.30 -32.24 7.72
C LEU A 271 -2.65 -30.89 8.38
N GLY A 272 -3.94 -30.63 8.62
CA GLY A 272 -4.39 -29.44 9.34
C GLY A 272 -3.89 -29.36 10.79
N ASN A 273 -3.84 -30.49 11.51
CA ASN A 273 -3.28 -30.55 12.86
C ASN A 273 -1.78 -30.25 12.87
N TRP A 274 -1.04 -30.83 11.93
CA TRP A 274 0.39 -30.59 11.78
C TRP A 274 0.68 -29.13 11.43
N LEU A 275 -0.04 -28.55 10.46
CA LEU A 275 0.06 -27.13 10.11
C LEU A 275 -0.22 -26.24 11.31
N ALA A 276 -1.28 -26.51 12.07
CA ALA A 276 -1.61 -25.74 13.27
C ALA A 276 -0.49 -25.80 14.32
N LYS A 277 0.12 -26.98 14.53
CA LYS A 277 1.27 -27.14 15.43
C LYS A 277 2.47 -26.34 14.98
N VAL A 278 2.84 -26.41 13.70
CA VAL A 278 3.98 -25.66 13.15
C VAL A 278 3.73 -24.16 13.26
N LEU A 279 2.54 -23.69 12.88
CA LEU A 279 2.20 -22.27 12.95
C LEU A 279 2.24 -21.75 14.39
N LYS A 280 1.64 -22.44 15.36
CA LYS A 280 1.69 -22.02 16.77
C LYS A 280 3.10 -21.99 17.35
N ASN A 281 4.00 -22.84 16.87
CA ASN A 281 5.40 -22.85 17.31
C ASN A 281 6.20 -21.64 16.78
N HIS A 282 5.80 -21.05 15.66
CA HIS A 282 6.55 -19.97 14.99
C HIS A 282 5.81 -18.63 14.90
N CYS A 283 4.51 -18.59 15.15
CA CYS A 283 3.69 -17.39 15.21
C CYS A 283 3.85 -16.63 16.53
N ALA A 284 3.39 -15.38 16.54
CA ALA A 284 3.11 -14.66 17.78
C ALA A 284 1.88 -15.30 18.49
N PRO A 285 1.91 -15.52 19.82
CA PRO A 285 0.83 -16.18 20.57
C PRO A 285 -0.55 -15.55 20.39
N MET A 286 -0.60 -14.23 20.16
CA MET A 286 -1.85 -13.51 19.91
C MET A 286 -2.59 -13.97 18.64
N ARG A 287 -1.94 -14.73 17.75
CA ARG A 287 -2.51 -15.25 16.51
C ARG A 287 -2.96 -16.70 16.61
N ASP A 288 -2.76 -17.36 17.74
CA ASP A 288 -3.15 -18.76 17.93
C ASP A 288 -4.65 -18.97 17.70
N MET A 289 -5.48 -17.99 18.04
CA MET A 289 -6.93 -18.01 17.77
C MET A 289 -7.26 -18.08 16.27
N LEU A 290 -6.45 -17.43 15.42
CA LEU A 290 -6.61 -17.51 13.97
C LEU A 290 -6.22 -18.90 13.45
N VAL A 291 -5.15 -19.47 14.01
CA VAL A 291 -4.69 -20.83 13.68
C VAL A 291 -5.73 -21.88 14.10
N ASP A 292 -6.35 -21.71 15.27
CA ASP A 292 -7.42 -22.58 15.76
C ASP A 292 -8.68 -22.50 14.88
N SER A 293 -9.05 -21.30 14.46
CA SER A 293 -10.13 -21.11 13.50
C SER A 293 -9.83 -21.81 12.17
N MET A 294 -8.62 -21.62 11.62
CA MET A 294 -8.18 -22.26 10.38
C MET A 294 -8.23 -23.78 10.47
N GLN A 295 -7.69 -24.36 11.55
CA GLN A 295 -7.71 -25.81 11.79
C GLN A 295 -9.14 -26.35 11.90
N LYS A 296 -10.03 -25.61 12.58
CA LYS A 296 -11.44 -25.97 12.74
C LYS A 296 -12.18 -25.99 11.40
N GLU A 297 -11.93 -25.01 10.53
CA GLU A 297 -12.56 -24.95 9.21
C GLU A 297 -12.07 -26.09 8.30
N ILE A 298 -10.76 -26.39 8.28
CA ILE A 298 -10.20 -27.53 7.54
C ILE A 298 -10.80 -28.84 8.04
N ARG A 299 -10.84 -29.05 9.37
CA ARG A 299 -11.44 -30.25 9.97
C ARG A 299 -12.89 -30.40 9.55
N ARG A 300 -13.68 -29.34 9.69
CA ARG A 300 -15.12 -29.36 9.32
C ARG A 300 -15.31 -29.67 7.84
N GLY A 301 -14.54 -29.03 6.97
CA GLY A 301 -14.60 -29.28 5.53
C GLY A 301 -14.30 -30.73 5.19
N ALA A 302 -13.26 -31.30 5.80
CA ALA A 302 -12.86 -32.69 5.57
C ALA A 302 -13.85 -33.73 6.15
N THR A 303 -14.41 -33.50 7.36
CA THR A 303 -15.29 -34.48 8.01
C THR A 303 -16.74 -34.40 7.56
N GLU A 304 -17.22 -33.21 7.19
CA GLU A 304 -18.62 -32.98 6.79
C GLU A 304 -18.80 -32.92 5.26
N GLY A 305 -17.73 -33.06 4.47
CA GLY A 305 -17.78 -32.95 3.00
C GLY A 305 -18.10 -31.54 2.49
N LYS A 306 -17.76 -30.51 3.28
CA LYS A 306 -18.10 -29.10 3.01
C LYS A 306 -16.94 -28.36 2.35
N HIS A 307 -16.92 -28.35 1.02
CA HIS A 307 -15.85 -27.76 0.20
C HIS A 307 -15.64 -26.27 0.50
N GLU A 308 -16.70 -25.52 0.78
CA GLU A 308 -16.64 -24.10 1.13
C GLU A 308 -15.87 -23.85 2.43
N LYS A 309 -15.92 -24.81 3.37
CA LYS A 309 -15.17 -24.75 4.63
C LYS A 309 -13.71 -25.12 4.45
N LEU A 310 -13.41 -26.05 3.55
CA LEU A 310 -12.02 -26.39 3.21
C LEU A 310 -11.32 -25.19 2.54
N VAL A 311 -11.98 -24.53 1.58
CA VAL A 311 -11.48 -23.29 0.95
C VAL A 311 -11.31 -22.18 1.97
N SER A 312 -12.28 -21.98 2.86
CA SER A 312 -12.17 -21.01 3.96
C SER A 312 -10.94 -21.27 4.85
N GLY A 313 -10.67 -22.54 5.16
CA GLY A 313 -9.48 -22.95 5.91
C GLY A 313 -8.17 -22.63 5.17
N LEU A 314 -8.08 -22.98 3.89
CA LEU A 314 -6.90 -22.66 3.05
C LEU A 314 -6.70 -21.15 2.89
N ARG A 315 -7.78 -20.37 2.73
CA ARG A 315 -7.74 -18.91 2.71
C ARG A 315 -7.19 -18.34 4.02
N GLN A 316 -7.68 -18.83 5.16
CA GLN A 316 -7.16 -18.43 6.47
C GLN A 316 -5.69 -18.78 6.64
N LEU A 317 -5.27 -19.97 6.20
CA LEU A 317 -3.86 -20.37 6.22
C LEU A 317 -2.98 -19.39 5.44
N MET A 318 -3.35 -19.04 4.20
CA MET A 318 -2.58 -18.08 3.40
C MET A 318 -2.50 -16.70 4.06
N ASN A 319 -3.61 -16.22 4.63
CA ASN A 319 -3.63 -14.94 5.37
C ASN A 319 -2.72 -14.98 6.61
N ILE A 320 -2.68 -16.10 7.33
CA ILE A 320 -1.78 -16.29 8.48
C ILE A 320 -0.32 -16.24 8.01
N LEU A 321 0.02 -16.91 6.91
CA LEU A 321 1.38 -16.92 6.35
C LEU A 321 1.83 -15.53 5.91
N GLU A 322 0.98 -14.77 5.20
CA GLU A 322 1.26 -13.36 4.86
C GLU A 322 1.49 -12.52 6.12
N ALA A 323 0.59 -12.65 7.10
CA ALA A 323 0.70 -11.91 8.34
C ALA A 323 1.99 -12.27 9.09
N MET A 324 2.42 -13.53 9.10
CA MET A 324 3.67 -13.97 9.74
C MET A 324 4.88 -13.35 9.04
N LYS A 325 4.87 -13.32 7.71
CA LYS A 325 5.95 -12.69 6.94
C LYS A 325 6.05 -11.20 7.23
N LEU A 326 4.91 -10.52 7.34
CA LEU A 326 4.85 -9.12 7.75
C LEU A 326 5.41 -8.91 9.16
N ASP A 327 5.13 -9.79 10.12
CA ASP A 327 5.70 -9.69 11.47
C ASP A 327 7.22 -9.77 11.45
N VAL A 328 7.77 -10.75 10.71
CA VAL A 328 9.22 -10.92 10.58
C VAL A 328 9.85 -9.67 9.95
N ALA A 329 9.30 -9.19 8.84
CA ALA A 329 9.79 -7.99 8.16
C ALA A 329 9.66 -6.72 9.04
N ASN A 330 8.57 -6.58 9.79
CA ASN A 330 8.34 -5.46 10.70
C ASN A 330 9.25 -5.48 11.92
N HIS A 331 9.57 -6.67 12.43
CA HIS A 331 10.57 -6.81 13.47
C HIS A 331 11.97 -6.49 12.93
N GLN A 332 12.31 -6.97 11.73
CA GLN A 332 13.56 -6.65 11.05
C GLN A 332 13.72 -5.15 10.82
N ILE A 333 12.74 -4.46 10.24
CA ILE A 333 12.87 -3.02 9.96
C ILE A 333 13.01 -2.19 11.25
N ARG A 334 12.31 -2.56 12.33
CA ARG A 334 12.48 -1.89 13.64
C ARG A 334 13.90 -2.04 14.17
N HIS A 335 14.48 -3.24 14.05
CA HIS A 335 15.85 -3.49 14.48
C HIS A 335 16.88 -2.77 13.60
N MET A 336 16.64 -2.74 12.28
CA MET A 336 17.54 -2.19 11.29
C MET A 336 17.46 -0.68 11.13
N ARG A 337 16.39 -0.04 11.61
CA ARG A 337 16.14 1.39 11.38
C ARG A 337 17.34 2.27 11.72
N PRO A 338 18.01 2.16 12.89
CA PRO A 338 19.17 3.00 13.19
C PRO A 338 20.30 2.82 12.18
N LEU A 339 20.54 1.57 11.76
CA LEU A 339 21.59 1.23 10.78
C LEU A 339 21.26 1.76 9.38
N LEU A 340 19.98 1.72 8.98
CA LEU A 340 19.54 2.23 7.69
C LEU A 340 19.62 3.76 7.65
N ILE A 341 19.25 4.44 8.74
CA ILE A 341 19.29 5.91 8.85
C ILE A 341 20.74 6.40 8.83
N ASP A 342 21.62 5.81 9.64
CA ASP A 342 23.03 6.20 9.73
C ASP A 342 23.73 6.19 8.35
N ASP A 343 23.47 5.17 7.54
CA ASP A 343 24.03 5.02 6.19
C ASP A 343 23.17 5.65 5.07
N THR A 344 22.03 6.28 5.38
CA THR A 344 21.07 6.76 4.37
C THR A 344 21.71 7.73 3.37
N ILE A 345 22.48 8.72 3.85
CA ILE A 345 23.06 9.77 3.00
C ILE A 345 24.09 9.16 2.03
N ASN A 346 24.97 8.29 2.54
CA ASN A 346 26.00 7.63 1.74
C ASN A 346 25.37 6.74 0.66
N PHE A 347 24.39 5.92 1.05
CA PHE A 347 23.66 5.06 0.11
C PHE A 347 22.94 5.89 -0.97
N GLN A 348 22.19 6.91 -0.58
CA GLN A 348 21.46 7.76 -1.54
C GLN A 348 22.41 8.47 -2.50
N ARG A 349 23.56 8.98 -2.04
CA ARG A 349 24.55 9.62 -2.92
C ARG A 349 25.05 8.67 -4.00
N ARG A 350 25.49 7.45 -3.63
CA ARG A 350 25.96 6.45 -4.60
C ARG A 350 24.85 6.00 -5.54
N TYR A 351 23.64 5.81 -5.02
CA TYR A 351 22.48 5.38 -5.80
C TYR A 351 22.05 6.44 -6.82
N ASN A 352 22.01 7.70 -6.41
CA ASN A 352 21.65 8.82 -7.28
C ASN A 352 22.74 9.13 -8.29
N MET A 353 24.02 8.96 -7.94
CA MET A 353 25.13 9.05 -8.90
C MET A 353 25.00 8.00 -10.02
N HIS A 354 24.64 6.75 -9.67
CA HIS A 354 24.30 5.73 -10.68
C HIS A 354 23.13 6.17 -11.56
N ARG A 355 22.05 6.69 -10.96
CA ARG A 355 20.88 7.17 -11.71
C ARG A 355 21.18 8.33 -12.65
N ILE A 356 22.06 9.24 -12.25
CA ILE A 356 22.57 10.32 -13.10
C ILE A 356 23.37 9.73 -14.27
N ALA A 357 24.28 8.78 -14.01
CA ALA A 357 25.10 8.16 -15.03
C ALA A 357 24.28 7.43 -16.11
N ILE A 358 23.15 6.83 -15.75
CA ILE A 358 22.22 6.18 -16.70
C ILE A 358 21.15 7.13 -17.28
N GLY A 359 21.27 8.45 -17.06
CA GLY A 359 20.37 9.46 -17.62
C GLY A 359 18.96 9.48 -17.03
N LYS A 360 18.73 8.86 -15.86
CA LYS A 360 17.40 8.87 -15.19
C LYS A 360 17.11 10.16 -14.41
N ILE A 361 18.08 11.06 -14.28
CA ILE A 361 17.96 12.33 -13.55
C ILE A 361 18.59 13.44 -14.38
N ASN A 362 17.82 14.48 -14.66
CA ASN A 362 18.26 15.64 -15.43
C ASN A 362 18.92 16.67 -14.50
N MET A 363 20.26 16.71 -14.48
CA MET A 363 21.00 17.66 -13.65
C MET A 363 20.89 19.13 -14.13
N PRO A 364 21.04 19.44 -15.43
CA PRO A 364 20.90 20.82 -15.92
C PRO A 364 19.62 21.50 -15.48
N GLU A 365 18.47 20.85 -15.68
CA GLU A 365 17.15 21.41 -15.32
C GLU A 365 17.05 21.78 -13.84
N SER A 366 17.53 20.91 -12.95
CA SER A 366 17.51 21.17 -11.51
C SER A 366 18.50 22.27 -11.08
N ARG A 367 19.58 22.46 -11.83
CA ARG A 367 20.56 23.52 -11.59
C ARG A 367 20.06 24.87 -12.08
N ASP A 368 19.51 24.91 -13.28
CA ASP A 368 18.94 26.13 -13.87
C ASP A 368 17.80 26.65 -13.00
N TRP A 369 16.92 25.75 -12.54
CA TRP A 369 15.89 26.06 -11.54
C TRP A 369 16.45 26.72 -10.27
N LEU A 370 17.55 26.20 -9.71
CA LEU A 370 18.15 26.79 -8.51
C LEU A 370 18.79 28.14 -8.80
N GLN A 371 19.43 28.27 -9.96
CA GLN A 371 20.08 29.51 -10.39
C GLN A 371 19.08 30.65 -10.56
N GLU A 372 17.86 30.37 -11.02
CA GLU A 372 16.75 31.33 -11.09
C GLU A 372 16.30 31.82 -9.71
N CYS A 373 16.50 31.02 -8.66
CA CYS A 373 16.11 31.36 -7.29
C CYS A 373 17.19 32.13 -6.52
N LEU A 374 18.42 32.19 -7.04
CA LEU A 374 19.59 32.76 -6.35
C LEU A 374 19.64 34.29 -6.27
N PRO A 375 19.15 35.10 -7.24
CA PRO A 375 19.39 36.56 -7.27
C PRO A 375 18.98 37.32 -6.01
N ASP A 376 17.98 36.83 -5.28
CA ASP A 376 17.44 37.47 -4.07
C ASP A 376 17.81 36.73 -2.78
N GLN A 377 18.81 35.84 -2.79
CA GLN A 377 19.10 34.91 -1.70
C GLN A 377 20.59 34.90 -1.33
N ASP A 378 20.88 34.75 -0.03
CA ASP A 378 22.25 34.83 0.51
C ASP A 378 23.11 33.60 0.18
N SER A 379 22.47 32.44 -0.06
CA SER A 379 23.16 31.19 -0.38
C SER A 379 22.33 30.28 -1.29
N HIS A 380 22.98 29.28 -1.88
CA HIS A 380 22.29 28.24 -2.67
C HIS A 380 21.30 27.42 -1.82
N LEU A 381 21.55 27.26 -0.52
CA LEU A 381 20.64 26.56 0.40
C LEU A 381 19.39 27.41 0.69
N ASP A 382 19.58 28.72 0.82
CA ASP A 382 18.48 29.68 0.99
C ASP A 382 17.64 29.78 -0.28
N ALA A 383 18.29 29.80 -1.45
CA ALA A 383 17.66 29.73 -2.76
C ALA A 383 16.82 28.46 -2.96
N LEU A 384 17.33 27.31 -2.52
CA LEU A 384 16.57 26.06 -2.58
C LEU A 384 15.33 26.10 -1.69
N THR A 385 15.46 26.65 -0.47
CA THR A 385 14.35 26.81 0.46
C THR A 385 13.26 27.75 -0.10
N PHE A 386 13.68 28.90 -0.61
CA PHE A 386 12.80 29.88 -1.22
C PHE A 386 12.09 29.32 -2.46
N GLY A 387 12.86 28.74 -3.39
CA GLY A 387 12.35 28.18 -4.64
C GLY A 387 11.32 27.08 -4.42
N LEU A 388 11.60 26.16 -3.47
CA LEU A 388 10.68 25.07 -3.14
C LEU A 388 9.33 25.61 -2.61
N ILE A 389 9.36 26.52 -1.65
CA ILE A 389 8.12 27.07 -1.06
C ILE A 389 7.35 27.92 -2.08
N ARG A 390 8.05 28.71 -2.89
CA ARG A 390 7.46 29.52 -3.98
C ARG A 390 6.71 28.64 -4.97
N ASP A 391 7.34 27.58 -5.47
CA ASP A 391 6.76 26.73 -6.51
C ASP A 391 5.62 25.85 -5.97
N MET A 392 5.72 25.41 -4.71
CA MET A 392 4.62 24.72 -4.04
C MET A 392 3.37 25.59 -3.84
N LEU A 393 3.50 26.91 -3.82
CA LEU A 393 2.36 27.82 -3.76
C LEU A 393 1.83 28.18 -5.14
N ASN A 394 2.73 28.47 -6.09
CA ASN A 394 2.37 29.15 -7.34
C ASN A 394 2.26 28.24 -8.57
N ASN A 395 3.02 27.12 -8.63
CA ASN A 395 3.01 26.24 -9.81
C ASN A 395 1.95 25.16 -9.69
N ASP A 396 1.73 24.37 -10.74
CA ASP A 396 0.85 23.20 -10.68
C ASP A 396 1.53 22.00 -9.98
N LEU A 397 0.83 20.86 -9.88
CA LEU A 397 1.37 19.64 -9.26
C LEU A 397 2.53 19.02 -10.06
N ALA A 398 2.63 19.26 -11.37
CA ALA A 398 3.68 18.72 -12.20
C ALA A 398 5.00 19.47 -12.01
N HIS A 399 4.94 20.77 -11.71
CA HIS A 399 6.08 21.66 -11.60
C HIS A 399 6.24 22.27 -10.19
N MET A 400 5.71 21.62 -9.14
CA MET A 400 5.82 22.12 -7.76
C MET A 400 7.20 21.95 -7.14
N CYS A 401 8.05 21.08 -7.69
CA CYS A 401 9.43 20.87 -7.25
C CYS A 401 10.28 20.19 -8.34
N PRO A 402 11.60 20.35 -8.35
CA PRO A 402 12.50 19.66 -9.26
C PRO A 402 12.49 18.13 -9.13
N GLN A 403 12.97 17.44 -10.17
CA GLN A 403 13.08 15.98 -10.20
C GLN A 403 13.97 15.40 -9.08
N THR A 404 14.91 16.15 -8.53
CA THR A 404 15.76 15.72 -7.40
C THR A 404 14.96 15.40 -6.14
N PHE A 405 13.74 15.93 -5.99
CA PHE A 405 12.81 15.65 -4.89
C PHE A 405 11.92 14.42 -5.12
N TYR A 406 12.24 13.53 -6.07
CA TYR A 406 11.40 12.37 -6.42
C TYR A 406 11.10 11.42 -5.25
N LEU A 407 11.93 11.39 -4.20
CA LEU A 407 11.69 10.59 -3.00
C LEU A 407 10.72 11.27 -2.02
N ASP A 408 10.56 12.58 -2.09
CA ASP A 408 9.74 13.40 -1.20
C ASP A 408 8.42 13.87 -1.82
N THR A 409 8.14 13.51 -3.07
CA THR A 409 6.96 13.99 -3.82
C THR A 409 5.65 13.87 -3.04
N ASP A 410 5.40 12.76 -2.34
CA ASP A 410 4.17 12.57 -1.56
C ASP A 410 4.12 13.47 -0.31
N ARG A 411 5.26 13.63 0.37
CA ARG A 411 5.38 14.53 1.54
C ARG A 411 5.21 15.99 1.12
N LEU A 412 5.83 16.40 0.02
CA LEU A 412 5.67 17.73 -0.56
C LEU A 412 4.24 17.96 -1.02
N ARG A 413 3.57 16.97 -1.63
CA ARG A 413 2.16 17.08 -1.98
C ARG A 413 1.27 17.32 -0.76
N ALA A 414 1.52 16.61 0.34
CA ALA A 414 0.79 16.83 1.59
C ALA A 414 1.04 18.24 2.16
N LEU A 415 2.30 18.66 2.24
CA LEU A 415 2.66 20.02 2.67
C LEU A 415 2.04 21.10 1.79
N ARG A 416 1.98 20.89 0.47
CA ARG A 416 1.33 21.79 -0.47
C ARG A 416 -0.15 21.96 -0.15
N VAL A 417 -0.87 20.87 0.10
CA VAL A 417 -2.30 20.93 0.48
C VAL A 417 -2.49 21.78 1.75
N GLU A 418 -1.58 21.65 2.72
CA GLU A 418 -1.63 22.45 3.94
C GLU A 418 -1.27 23.93 3.73
N LEU A 419 -0.30 24.23 2.87
CA LEU A 419 0.03 25.60 2.47
C LEU A 419 -1.14 26.26 1.75
N HIS A 420 -1.73 25.58 0.77
CA HIS A 420 -2.91 26.05 0.05
C HIS A 420 -4.10 26.24 1.00
N SER A 421 -4.31 25.31 1.94
CA SER A 421 -5.36 25.44 2.96
C SER A 421 -5.17 26.69 3.83
N ARG A 422 -3.94 27.04 4.22
CA ARG A 422 -3.64 28.30 4.93
C ARG A 422 -4.00 29.52 4.09
N VAL A 423 -3.61 29.53 2.82
CA VAL A 423 -3.95 30.62 1.88
C VAL A 423 -5.46 30.78 1.76
N TYR A 424 -6.20 29.68 1.56
CA TYR A 424 -7.65 29.72 1.44
C TYR A 424 -8.35 30.14 2.74
N GLN A 425 -7.82 29.79 3.91
CA GLN A 425 -8.32 30.31 5.18
C GLN A 425 -8.18 31.84 5.26
N TYR A 426 -7.06 32.41 4.80
CA TYR A 426 -6.90 33.87 4.73
C TYR A 426 -7.85 34.52 3.72
N VAL A 427 -8.09 33.87 2.58
CA VAL A 427 -9.10 34.33 1.60
C VAL A 427 -10.49 34.37 2.23
N CYS A 428 -10.90 33.30 2.93
CA CYS A 428 -12.20 33.27 3.60
C CYS A 428 -12.34 34.34 4.69
N ARG A 429 -11.24 34.62 5.41
CA ARG A 429 -11.18 35.71 6.40
C ARG A 429 -11.39 37.09 5.77
N ASP A 430 -10.81 37.33 4.59
CA ASP A 430 -11.00 38.59 3.88
C ASP A 430 -12.43 38.75 3.38
N VAL A 431 -13.05 37.69 2.85
CA VAL A 431 -14.48 37.72 2.49
C VAL A 431 -15.35 38.02 3.71
N LEU A 432 -15.07 37.39 4.87
CA LEU A 432 -15.76 37.72 6.13
C LEU A 432 -15.57 39.19 6.51
N LYS A 433 -14.36 39.74 6.34
CA LYS A 433 -14.07 41.14 6.63
C LYS A 433 -14.85 42.09 5.73
N GLU A 434 -14.93 41.81 4.43
CA GLU A 434 -15.63 42.63 3.44
C GLU A 434 -17.13 42.71 3.70
N ILE A 435 -17.74 41.60 4.14
CA ILE A 435 -19.17 41.60 4.44
C ILE A 435 -19.49 42.21 5.79
N THR A 436 -18.52 42.25 6.72
CA THR A 436 -18.71 42.73 8.10
C THR A 436 -18.80 44.26 8.16
N PRO A 437 -19.81 44.84 8.86
CA PRO A 437 -19.98 46.29 8.93
C PRO A 437 -18.81 46.97 9.68
N PRO A 438 -18.49 48.24 9.34
CA PRO A 438 -17.33 48.97 9.89
C PRO A 438 -17.41 49.30 11.40
N GLY A 439 -18.49 48.90 12.10
CA GLY A 439 -18.70 49.13 13.54
C GLY A 439 -18.36 47.96 14.45
N MET A 440 -17.87 46.83 13.93
CA MET A 440 -17.52 45.66 14.75
C MET A 440 -16.20 45.88 15.51
N SER A 441 -16.16 45.48 16.78
CA SER A 441 -14.93 45.56 17.58
C SER A 441 -13.87 44.59 17.03
N ALA A 442 -12.59 44.96 17.13
CA ALA A 442 -11.49 44.11 16.67
C ALA A 442 -11.45 42.75 17.40
N VAL A 443 -11.88 42.73 18.66
CA VAL A 443 -11.94 41.52 19.49
C VAL A 443 -13.05 40.58 19.01
N ASP A 444 -14.22 41.12 18.66
CA ASP A 444 -15.33 40.30 18.18
C ASP A 444 -15.08 39.79 16.76
N PHE A 445 -14.41 40.60 15.93
CA PHE A 445 -13.95 40.14 14.61
C PHE A 445 -12.90 39.02 14.73
N ALA A 446 -11.96 39.12 15.68
CA ALA A 446 -11.00 38.05 15.93
C ALA A 446 -11.69 36.74 16.37
N LYS A 447 -12.63 36.82 17.32
CA LYS A 447 -13.46 35.65 17.71
C LYS A 447 -14.23 35.06 16.54
N ALA A 448 -14.79 35.91 15.67
CA ALA A 448 -15.49 35.46 14.48
C ALA A 448 -14.53 34.74 13.50
N CYS A 449 -13.30 35.23 13.33
CA CYS A 449 -12.28 34.55 12.54
C CYS A 449 -11.91 33.19 13.13
N ASP A 450 -11.71 33.09 14.45
CA ASP A 450 -11.38 31.83 15.13
C ASP A 450 -12.51 30.80 14.99
N MET A 451 -13.76 31.25 15.16
CA MET A 451 -14.94 30.42 14.92
C MET A 451 -15.00 29.94 13.47
N LEU A 452 -14.78 30.83 12.51
CA LEU A 452 -14.80 30.48 11.08
C LEU A 452 -13.69 29.48 10.74
N GLN A 453 -12.48 29.66 11.27
CA GLN A 453 -11.35 28.75 11.01
C GLN A 453 -11.64 27.33 11.51
N SER A 454 -12.21 27.20 12.71
CA SER A 454 -12.60 25.91 13.28
C SER A 454 -13.69 25.24 12.43
N SER A 455 -14.73 25.99 12.05
CA SER A 455 -15.81 25.47 11.23
C SER A 455 -15.37 25.08 9.82
N ILE A 456 -14.57 25.90 9.13
CA ILE A 456 -14.06 25.61 7.79
C ILE A 456 -13.22 24.34 7.80
N SER A 457 -12.36 24.17 8.81
CA SER A 457 -11.54 22.97 8.95
C SER A 457 -12.41 21.71 9.08
N ALA A 458 -13.57 21.81 9.76
CA ALA A 458 -14.54 20.71 9.85
C ALA A 458 -15.33 20.49 8.53
N ILE A 459 -15.68 21.56 7.81
CA ILE A 459 -16.44 21.49 6.54
C ILE A 459 -15.60 20.86 5.42
N VAL A 460 -14.36 21.31 5.29
CA VAL A 460 -13.44 20.80 4.26
C VAL A 460 -12.96 19.40 4.65
N GLY A 461 -12.69 19.18 5.94
CA GLY A 461 -12.15 17.92 6.43
C GLY A 461 -10.72 17.67 5.96
N VAL A 462 -10.16 16.52 6.35
CA VAL A 462 -8.72 16.21 6.17
C VAL A 462 -8.29 16.08 4.70
N GLN A 463 -9.21 15.71 3.81
CA GLN A 463 -8.91 15.49 2.38
C GLN A 463 -9.82 16.28 1.42
N GLY A 464 -10.68 17.17 1.92
CA GLY A 464 -11.53 17.96 1.05
C GLY A 464 -10.76 19.10 0.39
N ARG A 465 -11.27 19.54 -0.76
CA ARG A 465 -10.80 20.76 -1.43
C ARG A 465 -11.76 21.89 -1.11
N PHE A 466 -11.22 23.09 -0.86
CA PHE A 466 -12.01 24.29 -0.62
C PHE A 466 -12.95 24.58 -1.79
N ALA A 467 -12.45 24.42 -3.02
CA ALA A 467 -13.22 24.62 -4.25
C ALA A 467 -14.42 23.66 -4.38
N ASP A 468 -14.35 22.45 -3.83
CA ASP A 468 -15.46 21.47 -3.93
C ASP A 468 -16.55 21.74 -2.87
N ARG A 469 -16.28 22.61 -1.90
CA ARG A 469 -17.13 22.86 -0.72
C ARG A 469 -17.47 24.34 -0.53
N PHE A 470 -17.27 25.17 -1.55
CA PHE A 470 -17.42 26.62 -1.42
C PHE A 470 -18.85 27.03 -1.01
N ASP A 471 -19.89 26.33 -1.46
CA ASP A 471 -21.28 26.57 -1.03
C ASP A 471 -21.44 26.45 0.51
N ASN A 472 -20.88 25.38 1.09
CA ASN A 472 -20.94 25.16 2.54
C ASN A 472 -20.10 26.19 3.30
N ILE A 473 -18.96 26.59 2.74
CA ILE A 473 -18.11 27.65 3.30
C ILE A 473 -18.86 28.99 3.25
N ALA A 474 -19.58 29.29 2.17
CA ALA A 474 -20.36 30.51 2.02
C ALA A 474 -21.44 30.63 3.08
N VAL A 475 -22.22 29.56 3.29
CA VAL A 475 -23.24 29.48 4.34
C VAL A 475 -22.63 29.74 5.71
N GLU A 476 -21.46 29.16 5.98
CA GLU A 476 -20.79 29.33 7.27
C GLU A 476 -20.24 30.74 7.48
N ILE A 477 -19.68 31.37 6.45
CA ILE A 477 -19.25 32.78 6.49
C ILE A 477 -20.44 33.71 6.82
N VAL A 478 -21.58 33.50 6.16
CA VAL A 478 -22.81 34.26 6.44
C VAL A 478 -23.28 34.03 7.87
N ARG A 479 -23.33 32.76 8.31
CA ARG A 479 -23.75 32.40 9.67
C ARG A 479 -22.87 33.06 10.72
N VAL A 480 -21.54 32.98 10.58
CA VAL A 480 -20.57 33.60 11.52
C VAL A 480 -20.73 35.12 11.53
N SER A 481 -20.88 35.74 10.37
CA SER A 481 -21.12 37.19 10.24
C SER A 481 -22.39 37.65 10.96
N LEU A 482 -23.49 36.91 10.82
CA LEU A 482 -24.78 37.23 11.47
C LEU A 482 -24.73 36.98 12.99
N VAL A 483 -24.09 35.90 13.44
CA VAL A 483 -23.85 35.63 14.87
C VAL A 483 -23.06 36.78 15.49
N ALA A 484 -21.99 37.23 14.84
CA ALA A 484 -21.16 38.33 15.33
C ALA A 484 -21.92 39.67 15.41
N ARG A 485 -23.01 39.83 14.65
CA ARG A 485 -23.92 40.99 14.70
C ARG A 485 -25.09 40.82 15.68
N GLY A 486 -25.25 39.65 16.28
CA GLY A 486 -26.43 39.32 17.10
C GLY A 486 -27.74 39.33 16.31
N GLN A 487 -27.70 39.13 14.99
CA GLN A 487 -28.88 39.13 14.11
C GLN A 487 -29.55 37.74 14.06
N ASN A 488 -30.86 37.71 13.88
CA ASN A 488 -31.67 36.50 13.76
C ASN A 488 -32.77 36.74 12.70
N PRO A 489 -33.02 35.87 11.70
CA PRO A 489 -32.44 34.54 11.46
C PRO A 489 -30.94 34.55 11.17
N LEU A 490 -30.24 33.45 11.50
CA LEU A 490 -28.83 33.23 11.15
C LEU A 490 -28.64 32.85 9.68
N PHE A 491 -29.47 33.42 8.80
CA PHE A 491 -29.49 33.12 7.37
C PHE A 491 -30.00 34.34 6.59
N ASP A 492 -29.29 34.69 5.51
CA ASP A 492 -29.61 35.80 4.62
C ASP A 492 -29.28 35.36 3.18
N VAL A 493 -30.29 35.28 2.32
CA VAL A 493 -30.17 34.79 0.94
C VAL A 493 -29.42 35.79 0.04
N GLU A 494 -29.65 37.09 0.23
CA GLU A 494 -29.00 38.11 -0.58
C GLU A 494 -27.52 38.16 -0.26
N LEU A 495 -27.18 38.09 1.03
CA LEU A 495 -25.79 38.04 1.47
C LEU A 495 -25.11 36.73 1.05
N LEU A 496 -25.81 35.60 1.09
CA LEU A 496 -25.28 34.31 0.64
C LEU A 496 -24.88 34.34 -0.84
N ASN A 497 -25.75 34.85 -1.72
CA ASN A 497 -25.45 34.96 -3.15
C ASN A 497 -24.19 35.82 -3.40
N VAL A 498 -24.03 36.91 -2.64
CA VAL A 498 -22.84 37.78 -2.74
C VAL A 498 -21.58 37.04 -2.28
N VAL A 499 -21.66 36.27 -1.20
CA VAL A 499 -20.51 35.50 -0.66
C VAL A 499 -20.14 34.35 -1.61
N GLU A 500 -21.11 33.63 -2.16
CA GLU A 500 -20.87 32.56 -3.14
C GLU A 500 -20.17 33.10 -4.39
N GLN A 501 -20.63 34.23 -4.93
CA GLN A 501 -19.99 34.87 -6.08
C GLN A 501 -18.54 35.25 -5.78
N LYS A 502 -18.28 35.85 -4.60
CA LYS A 502 -16.92 36.21 -4.17
C LYS A 502 -16.02 35.00 -3.99
N LEU A 503 -16.50 33.94 -3.35
CA LEU A 503 -15.71 32.73 -3.13
C LEU A 503 -15.41 31.99 -4.44
N ALA A 504 -16.36 31.96 -5.38
CA ALA A 504 -16.14 31.36 -6.69
C ALA A 504 -14.99 32.03 -7.47
N GLU A 505 -14.82 33.35 -7.29
CA GLU A 505 -13.74 34.15 -7.87
C GLU A 505 -12.43 34.00 -7.05
N TYR A 506 -12.49 34.18 -5.72
CA TYR A 506 -11.28 34.28 -4.89
C TYR A 506 -10.64 32.94 -4.53
N LEU A 507 -11.37 31.82 -4.59
CA LEU A 507 -10.80 30.49 -4.30
C LEU A 507 -10.08 29.86 -5.50
N GLN A 508 -10.07 30.53 -6.66
CA GLN A 508 -9.27 30.07 -7.79
C GLN A 508 -7.76 30.25 -7.48
N PRO A 509 -6.90 29.26 -7.81
CA PRO A 509 -5.46 29.34 -7.55
C PRO A 509 -4.74 30.51 -8.24
N ASP A 510 -5.29 31.02 -9.34
CA ASP A 510 -4.78 32.14 -10.13
C ASP A 510 -5.38 33.50 -9.73
N SER A 511 -6.24 33.53 -8.70
CA SER A 511 -6.85 34.78 -8.25
C SER A 511 -5.82 35.74 -7.63
N GLU A 512 -6.09 37.04 -7.75
CA GLU A 512 -5.27 38.09 -7.12
C GLU A 512 -5.24 37.92 -5.59
N SER A 513 -6.39 37.55 -4.99
CA SER A 513 -6.52 37.25 -3.57
C SER A 513 -5.63 36.09 -3.14
N PHE A 514 -5.61 34.98 -3.90
CA PHE A 514 -4.73 33.85 -3.63
C PHE A 514 -3.26 34.28 -3.74
N THR A 515 -2.88 34.93 -4.85
CA THR A 515 -1.50 35.36 -5.12
C THR A 515 -0.96 36.28 -4.02
N ARG A 516 -1.77 37.25 -3.57
CA ARG A 516 -1.39 38.18 -2.50
C ARG A 516 -1.15 37.44 -1.18
N HIS A 517 -2.02 36.52 -0.79
CA HIS A 517 -1.88 35.76 0.46
C HIS A 517 -0.76 34.73 0.39
N ALA A 518 -0.55 34.10 -0.76
CA ALA A 518 0.60 33.24 -1.02
C ALA A 518 1.92 34.01 -0.83
N ALA A 519 2.04 35.22 -1.39
CA ALA A 519 3.22 36.07 -1.21
C ALA A 519 3.46 36.47 0.26
N VAL A 520 2.40 36.78 1.01
CA VAL A 520 2.49 37.06 2.46
C VAL A 520 2.97 35.83 3.23
N LEU A 521 2.42 34.65 2.91
CA LEU A 521 2.81 33.38 3.54
C LEU A 521 4.28 33.06 3.23
N THR A 522 4.73 33.18 1.97
CA THR A 522 6.13 33.00 1.58
C THR A 522 7.05 33.95 2.38
N ARG A 523 6.73 35.24 2.44
CA ARG A 523 7.54 36.24 3.16
C ARG A 523 7.67 35.92 4.66
N ASN A 524 6.65 35.34 5.27
CA ASN A 524 6.65 34.99 6.69
C ASN A 524 7.32 33.65 6.98
N LEU A 525 7.11 32.65 6.11
CA LEU A 525 7.55 31.27 6.32
C LEU A 525 9.01 31.05 5.92
N VAL A 526 9.44 31.57 4.77
CA VAL A 526 10.77 31.32 4.22
C VAL A 526 11.90 31.68 5.20
N PRO A 527 11.93 32.87 5.83
CA PRO A 527 13.01 33.21 6.76
C PRO A 527 13.09 32.29 7.98
N LYS A 528 11.93 31.84 8.49
CA LYS A 528 11.86 30.91 9.62
C LYS A 528 12.40 29.54 9.24
N VAL A 529 12.04 29.04 8.06
CA VAL A 529 12.54 27.75 7.55
C VAL A 529 14.04 27.85 7.28
N GLN A 530 14.52 28.91 6.64
CA GLN A 530 15.95 29.11 6.37
C GLN A 530 16.79 29.12 7.65
N ALA A 531 16.35 29.87 8.67
CA ALA A 531 17.03 29.90 9.97
C ALA A 531 17.12 28.49 10.61
N ARG A 532 16.00 27.75 10.62
CA ARG A 532 15.97 26.39 11.17
C ARG A 532 16.79 25.41 10.34
N VAL A 533 16.77 25.52 9.01
CA VAL A 533 17.59 24.72 8.11
C VAL A 533 19.08 24.95 8.37
N ALA A 534 19.52 26.21 8.51
CA ALA A 534 20.90 26.55 8.80
C ALA A 534 21.42 25.90 10.10
N GLU A 535 20.56 25.79 11.12
CA GLU A 535 20.88 25.11 12.39
C GLU A 535 21.02 23.58 12.24
N HIS A 536 20.25 22.95 11.33
CA HIS A 536 20.11 21.48 11.28
C HIS A 536 20.87 20.83 10.11
N VAL A 537 21.23 21.57 9.06
CA VAL A 537 21.81 21.02 7.82
C VAL A 537 23.13 20.26 8.01
N ARG A 538 23.83 20.46 9.12
CA ARG A 538 25.09 19.76 9.45
C ARG A 538 24.91 18.56 10.40
N MET A 539 23.70 18.31 10.87
CA MET A 539 23.41 17.21 11.79
C MET A 539 23.44 15.86 11.06
N SER A 540 23.72 14.77 11.77
CA SER A 540 23.61 13.43 11.19
C SER A 540 22.15 13.11 10.84
N ALA A 541 21.91 12.16 9.94
CA ALA A 541 20.55 11.70 9.62
C ALA A 541 19.80 11.19 10.86
N LEU A 542 20.52 10.58 11.80
CA LEU A 542 19.96 10.10 13.07
C LEU A 542 19.55 11.26 13.98
N ASP A 543 20.42 12.26 14.13
CA ASP A 543 20.11 13.45 14.94
C ASP A 543 18.97 14.28 14.31
N LEU A 544 18.92 14.38 12.98
CA LEU A 544 17.81 15.00 12.25
C LEU A 544 16.48 14.30 12.57
N GLN A 545 16.44 12.97 12.51
CA GLN A 545 15.26 12.22 12.92
C GLN A 545 14.93 12.48 14.39
N ASP A 546 15.93 12.43 15.28
CA ASP A 546 15.68 12.52 16.71
C ASP A 546 15.13 13.89 17.14
N MET A 547 15.58 14.96 16.50
CA MET A 547 15.15 16.33 16.79
C MET A 547 13.90 16.76 16.01
N LEU A 548 13.76 16.34 14.75
CA LEU A 548 12.73 16.89 13.85
C LEU A 548 11.56 15.93 13.61
N VAL A 549 11.62 14.67 14.02
CA VAL A 549 10.47 13.76 13.95
C VAL A 549 9.87 13.61 15.34
N PRO A 550 8.62 14.03 15.58
CA PRO A 550 7.97 13.93 16.88
C PRO A 550 8.09 12.52 17.45
N GLN A 551 8.49 12.42 18.72
CA GLN A 551 8.43 11.15 19.42
C GLN A 551 6.97 10.80 19.68
N VAL A 552 6.63 9.53 19.51
CA VAL A 552 5.32 9.02 19.89
C VAL A 552 5.30 8.99 21.42
N THR A 553 4.75 10.04 22.04
CA THR A 553 4.44 10.00 23.46
C THR A 553 3.39 8.91 23.65
N SER A 554 3.81 7.75 24.15
CA SER A 554 2.91 6.71 24.64
C SER A 554 2.18 7.25 25.87
N THR A 555 1.13 8.03 25.66
CA THR A 555 0.23 8.49 26.73
C THR A 555 -0.65 7.38 27.31
N ASN A 556 -0.44 6.12 26.91
CA ASN A 556 -1.08 4.94 27.51
C ASN A 556 -0.07 3.80 27.79
N ARG A 557 0.92 4.06 28.64
CA ARG A 557 1.46 3.02 29.52
C ARG A 557 0.97 3.28 30.94
N THR A 558 -0.26 2.87 31.24
CA THR A 558 -0.56 2.36 32.58
C THR A 558 0.32 1.13 32.79
N SER A 559 1.56 1.39 33.22
CA SER A 559 2.40 0.37 33.80
C SER A 559 1.69 -0.11 35.06
N MET A 560 1.05 -1.28 34.98
CA MET A 560 0.90 -2.13 36.15
C MET A 560 2.30 -2.58 36.56
N GLY A 561 2.96 -1.69 37.31
CA GLY A 561 4.30 -1.82 37.85
C GLY A 561 4.31 -1.15 39.21
N PHE A 562 4.63 -1.94 40.22
CA PHE A 562 4.59 -1.62 41.64
C PHE A 562 5.22 -0.25 41.99
N GLY A 563 4.42 0.68 42.51
CA GLY A 563 4.85 1.59 43.60
C GLY A 563 5.87 2.70 43.32
N ALA A 564 5.81 3.44 42.21
CA ALA A 564 6.52 4.72 42.10
C ALA A 564 5.61 5.82 41.51
N VAL A 565 5.15 6.73 42.37
CA VAL A 565 4.52 7.99 41.95
C VAL A 565 5.65 8.92 41.50
N MET A 566 5.83 9.13 40.20
CA MET A 566 6.61 10.26 39.72
C MET A 566 5.77 11.52 39.90
N GLU A 567 6.27 12.48 40.69
CA GLU A 567 5.73 13.84 40.72
C GLU A 567 5.70 14.41 39.30
N PRO A 568 4.62 15.11 38.92
CA PRO A 568 4.57 15.81 37.65
C PRO A 568 5.66 16.88 37.64
N VAL A 569 6.65 16.71 36.76
CA VAL A 569 7.66 17.74 36.47
C VAL A 569 6.90 19.03 36.10
N PRO A 570 7.21 20.19 36.72
CA PRO A 570 6.52 21.43 36.40
C PRO A 570 6.71 21.72 34.91
N SER A 571 5.59 21.77 34.19
CA SER A 571 5.53 22.15 32.78
C SER A 571 6.29 23.46 32.60
N ALA A 572 7.34 23.43 31.78
CA ALA A 572 8.03 24.62 31.32
C ALA A 572 7.00 25.63 30.75
N PRO A 573 7.25 26.94 30.86
CA PRO A 573 6.33 27.96 30.35
C PRO A 573 6.03 27.67 28.88
N VAL A 574 4.75 27.47 28.58
CA VAL A 574 4.24 27.29 27.22
C VAL A 574 4.43 28.64 26.51
N THR A 575 5.60 28.83 25.88
CA THR A 575 5.70 29.76 24.76
C THR A 575 4.58 29.42 23.79
N PRO A 576 3.79 30.39 23.31
CA PRO A 576 2.77 30.11 22.31
C PRO A 576 3.47 29.43 21.14
N ALA A 577 3.19 28.13 20.95
CA ALA A 577 3.77 27.36 19.86
C ALA A 577 3.42 28.09 18.56
N ASP A 578 4.42 28.42 17.74
CA ASP A 578 4.18 29.01 16.42
C ASP A 578 3.19 28.10 15.68
N ALA A 579 2.11 28.70 15.15
CA ALA A 579 1.08 27.96 14.42
C ALA A 579 1.66 27.22 13.21
N ASP A 580 2.84 27.64 12.75
CA ASP A 580 3.58 27.05 11.64
C ASP A 580 4.74 26.13 12.06
N GLU A 581 4.98 25.90 13.37
CA GLU A 581 6.10 25.07 13.85
C GLU A 581 6.15 23.69 13.16
N ASP A 582 5.00 23.05 13.00
CA ASP A 582 4.91 21.73 12.38
C ASP A 582 5.35 21.73 10.90
N ILE A 583 4.92 22.75 10.15
CA ILE A 583 5.32 22.94 8.75
C ILE A 583 6.80 23.27 8.68
N ILE A 584 7.27 24.20 9.52
CA ILE A 584 8.67 24.62 9.56
C ILE A 584 9.57 23.42 9.83
N ARG A 585 9.23 22.60 10.84
CA ARG A 585 9.95 21.37 11.20
C ARG A 585 10.00 20.37 10.05
N ARG A 586 8.90 20.13 9.35
CA ARG A 586 8.85 19.19 8.21
C ARG A 586 9.65 19.68 7.01
N PHE A 587 9.54 20.96 6.63
CA PHE A 587 10.38 21.55 5.60
C PHE A 587 11.86 21.47 5.98
N THR A 588 12.19 21.79 7.23
CA THR A 588 13.57 21.73 7.74
C THR A 588 14.17 20.35 7.53
N HIS A 589 13.45 19.28 7.90
CA HIS A 589 13.94 17.91 7.75
C HIS A 589 14.13 17.55 6.26
N ILE A 590 13.13 17.82 5.41
CA ILE A 590 13.19 17.51 3.98
C ILE A 590 14.37 18.24 3.34
N ILE A 591 14.49 19.55 3.55
CA ILE A 591 15.52 20.39 2.94
C ILE A 591 16.92 20.01 3.45
N ALA A 592 17.09 19.77 4.75
CA ALA A 592 18.39 19.39 5.31
C ALA A 592 18.89 18.06 4.74
N LEU A 593 18.05 17.02 4.75
CA LEU A 593 18.41 15.71 4.21
C LEU A 593 18.65 15.78 2.70
N HIS A 594 17.80 16.52 1.97
CA HIS A 594 17.95 16.74 0.53
C HIS A 594 19.27 17.44 0.20
N TRP A 595 19.59 18.52 0.91
CA TRP A 595 20.84 19.26 0.71
C TRP A 595 22.05 18.35 0.93
N GLN A 596 22.05 17.57 2.01
CA GLN A 596 23.13 16.62 2.30
C GLN A 596 23.31 15.56 1.20
N VAL A 597 22.25 15.16 0.50
CA VAL A 597 22.36 14.19 -0.61
C VAL A 597 22.77 14.86 -1.91
N TRP A 598 22.17 16.00 -2.26
CA TRP A 598 22.19 16.55 -3.62
C TRP A 598 23.13 17.74 -3.85
N SER A 599 23.59 18.43 -2.80
CA SER A 599 24.39 19.66 -2.94
C SER A 599 25.61 19.44 -3.84
N GLU A 600 26.45 18.46 -3.49
CA GLU A 600 27.67 18.14 -4.23
C GLU A 600 27.40 17.41 -5.56
N LEU A 601 26.25 16.73 -5.68
CA LEU A 601 25.92 15.95 -6.87
C LEU A 601 25.36 16.80 -8.00
N VAL A 602 24.59 17.85 -7.68
CA VAL A 602 23.81 18.61 -8.68
C VAL A 602 24.01 20.10 -8.54
N TYR A 603 23.84 20.66 -7.35
CA TYR A 603 23.72 22.11 -7.19
C TYR A 603 25.07 22.84 -7.22
N LEU A 604 26.05 22.31 -6.50
CA LEU A 604 27.40 22.84 -6.37
C LEU A 604 28.40 22.18 -7.33
N ALA A 605 28.02 21.07 -7.98
CA ALA A 605 28.89 20.38 -8.91
C ALA A 605 29.39 21.34 -9.99
N ASN A 606 30.70 21.45 -10.19
CA ASN A 606 31.25 22.29 -11.26
C ASN A 606 30.79 21.73 -12.61
N ASN A 607 30.23 22.58 -13.46
CA ASN A 607 29.76 22.17 -14.77
C ASN A 607 30.98 21.91 -15.68
N PRO A 608 31.29 20.66 -16.07
CA PRO A 608 32.40 20.40 -16.98
C PRO A 608 32.19 21.03 -18.37
N LEU A 609 30.99 21.55 -18.66
CA LEU A 609 30.65 22.23 -19.90
C LEU A 609 30.84 23.76 -19.85
N LYS A 610 31.33 24.34 -18.74
CA LYS A 610 31.56 25.80 -18.61
C LYS A 610 33.02 26.20 -18.30
N SER A 611 33.99 25.31 -18.45
CA SER A 611 35.40 25.67 -18.44
C SER A 611 35.98 25.52 -19.85
N ASP A 612 35.91 26.59 -20.65
CA ASP A 612 36.86 26.92 -21.72
C ASP A 612 36.40 28.24 -22.38
N ASP A 613 36.48 29.33 -21.63
CA ASP A 613 36.82 30.67 -22.13
C ASP A 613 36.95 31.60 -20.92
N ASP A 614 38.16 31.65 -20.36
CA ASP A 614 38.87 32.92 -20.15
C ASP A 614 40.05 32.74 -19.18
N SER A 615 41.17 33.33 -19.61
CA SER A 615 42.33 33.72 -18.81
C SER A 615 43.32 32.62 -18.38
N ALA A 616 44.25 32.37 -19.29
CA ALA A 616 45.61 31.98 -18.94
C ALA A 616 46.19 32.96 -17.89
N SER A 617 46.53 32.45 -16.71
CA SER A 617 47.58 33.03 -15.87
C SER A 617 48.38 31.92 -15.23
N GLU A 618 49.68 31.94 -15.52
CA GLU A 618 50.69 31.02 -15.01
C GLU A 618 50.87 31.21 -13.50
N SER A 619 50.72 30.13 -12.74
CA SER A 619 51.39 29.94 -11.45
C SER A 619 51.28 28.48 -11.05
N GLY A 620 52.38 27.73 -11.23
CA GLY A 620 52.46 26.33 -10.86
C GLY A 620 52.39 26.11 -9.34
N SER A 621 51.63 25.10 -8.94
CA SER A 621 51.89 24.34 -7.72
C SER A 621 51.28 22.95 -7.89
N GLU A 622 52.11 21.93 -7.68
CA GLU A 622 51.82 20.51 -7.85
C GLU A 622 50.59 20.06 -7.06
N GLY A 623 49.67 19.42 -7.76
CA GLY A 623 48.59 18.62 -7.20
C GLY A 623 48.24 17.54 -8.20
N THR A 624 48.76 16.33 -7.99
CA THR A 624 48.53 15.14 -8.79
C THR A 624 47.02 14.82 -8.84
N MET A 625 46.30 15.33 -9.83
CA MET A 625 44.96 14.83 -10.15
C MET A 625 45.09 13.67 -11.13
N VAL A 626 44.86 12.49 -10.59
CA VAL A 626 44.64 11.25 -11.32
C VAL A 626 43.45 11.48 -12.26
N THR A 627 43.70 11.42 -13.56
CA THR A 627 42.69 11.24 -14.59
C THR A 627 42.01 9.89 -14.37
N SER A 628 40.92 9.86 -13.61
CA SER A 628 40.07 8.67 -13.51
C SER A 628 39.32 8.50 -14.82
N ALA A 629 39.77 7.53 -15.62
CA ALA A 629 38.95 6.93 -16.65
C ALA A 629 37.56 6.62 -16.07
N GLN A 630 36.49 6.98 -16.80
CA GLN A 630 35.12 6.63 -16.44
C GLN A 630 35.01 5.11 -16.33
N GLY A 631 35.14 4.57 -15.11
CA GLY A 631 34.81 3.19 -14.82
C GLY A 631 33.35 2.92 -15.17
N SER A 632 33.03 1.68 -15.54
CA SER A 632 31.64 1.26 -15.76
C SER A 632 30.76 1.72 -14.59
N PRO A 633 29.56 2.25 -14.84
CA PRO A 633 28.70 2.76 -13.77
C PRO A 633 28.44 1.64 -12.75
N THR A 634 28.65 1.94 -11.47
CA THR A 634 28.44 0.99 -10.37
C THR A 634 27.13 1.29 -9.65
N VAL A 635 26.47 0.24 -9.13
CA VAL A 635 25.28 0.36 -8.27
C VAL A 635 25.68 0.04 -6.83
N PRO A 636 25.29 0.84 -5.83
CA PRO A 636 25.49 0.47 -4.43
C PRO A 636 24.59 -0.71 -4.07
N VAL A 637 25.20 -1.76 -3.54
CA VAL A 637 24.51 -2.94 -3.00
C VAL A 637 24.83 -3.04 -1.51
N ALA A 638 23.78 -2.89 -0.71
CA ALA A 638 23.81 -3.14 0.71
C ALA A 638 23.73 -4.64 1.00
N THR A 639 24.57 -5.09 1.92
CA THR A 639 24.63 -6.46 2.44
C THR A 639 24.58 -6.42 3.96
N ALA A 640 23.78 -7.28 4.57
CA ALA A 640 23.69 -7.31 6.03
C ALA A 640 24.68 -8.30 6.62
N ILE A 641 25.32 -7.88 7.70
CA ILE A 641 26.33 -8.64 8.42
C ILE A 641 25.71 -9.18 9.70
N TYR A 642 25.87 -10.47 9.93
CA TYR A 642 25.32 -11.15 11.09
C TYR A 642 26.42 -11.57 12.07
N ALA A 643 26.14 -11.51 13.37
CA ALA A 643 27.05 -12.05 14.38
C ALA A 643 27.17 -13.58 14.24
N PRO A 644 28.32 -14.18 14.56
CA PRO A 644 28.48 -15.63 14.59
C PRO A 644 27.36 -16.30 15.41
N GLY A 645 26.63 -17.23 14.79
CA GLY A 645 25.51 -17.95 15.42
C GLY A 645 24.16 -17.22 15.42
N ARG A 646 24.07 -15.95 14.96
CA ARG A 646 22.79 -15.26 14.72
C ARG A 646 22.56 -15.18 13.21
N LYS A 647 21.38 -15.55 12.70
CA LYS A 647 21.07 -15.52 11.25
C LYS A 647 19.87 -14.63 10.87
N TRP A 648 19.17 -14.08 11.86
CA TRP A 648 17.84 -13.46 11.64
C TRP A 648 17.85 -11.94 11.78
N LEU A 649 18.71 -11.42 12.66
CA LEU A 649 18.91 -9.99 12.86
C LEU A 649 20.38 -9.65 12.59
N PRO A 650 20.66 -8.77 11.62
CA PRO A 650 22.02 -8.37 11.35
C PRO A 650 22.47 -7.28 12.31
N VAL A 651 23.78 -7.25 12.57
CA VAL A 651 24.45 -6.36 13.51
C VAL A 651 24.96 -5.10 12.82
N SER A 652 25.23 -5.18 11.51
CA SER A 652 25.59 -4.03 10.68
C SER A 652 25.16 -4.23 9.23
N VAL A 653 25.20 -3.16 8.44
CA VAL A 653 24.98 -3.18 7.00
C VAL A 653 26.19 -2.58 6.31
N THR A 654 26.71 -3.25 5.29
CA THR A 654 27.83 -2.76 4.47
C THR A 654 27.36 -2.51 3.05
N VAL A 655 27.74 -1.35 2.50
CA VAL A 655 27.42 -0.96 1.12
C VAL A 655 28.67 -1.06 0.25
N THR A 656 28.63 -1.95 -0.74
CA THR A 656 29.68 -2.13 -1.74
C THR A 656 29.17 -1.69 -3.12
N ASP A 657 30.07 -1.21 -3.96
CA ASP A 657 29.74 -0.82 -5.33
C ASP A 657 29.96 -1.99 -6.28
N VAL A 658 28.92 -2.37 -7.03
CA VAL A 658 28.94 -3.49 -7.97
C VAL A 658 28.84 -2.97 -9.40
N PRO A 659 29.66 -3.46 -10.37
CA PRO A 659 29.55 -3.06 -11.76
C PRO A 659 28.15 -3.30 -12.32
N SER A 660 27.56 -2.28 -12.94
CA SER A 660 26.28 -2.43 -13.63
C SER A 660 26.51 -3.22 -14.92
N GLN A 661 25.94 -4.42 -15.04
CA GLN A 661 25.89 -5.14 -16.31
C GLN A 661 24.95 -4.39 -17.26
N MET A 662 25.49 -3.44 -18.02
CA MET A 662 24.77 -2.85 -19.14
C MET A 662 25.02 -3.72 -20.37
N SER A 663 23.98 -4.38 -20.87
CA SER A 663 23.96 -4.78 -22.28
C SER A 663 24.05 -3.50 -23.11
N ALA A 664 25.13 -3.34 -23.86
CA ALA A 664 25.23 -2.25 -24.83
C ALA A 664 24.05 -2.35 -25.81
N PRO A 665 23.41 -1.24 -26.20
CA PRO A 665 22.47 -1.27 -27.31
C PRO A 665 23.29 -1.56 -28.56
N GLU A 666 23.10 -2.74 -29.16
CA GLU A 666 23.58 -3.00 -30.51
C GLU A 666 23.01 -1.91 -31.41
N SER A 667 23.88 -1.05 -31.91
CA SER A 667 23.56 -0.12 -32.98
C SER A 667 23.17 -0.94 -34.20
N SER A 668 21.88 -1.01 -34.47
CA SER A 668 21.32 -1.49 -35.73
C SER A 668 21.79 -0.58 -36.87
N SER A 669 22.88 -0.96 -37.52
CA SER A 669 23.24 -0.39 -38.82
C SER A 669 22.25 -0.87 -39.87
N GLY A 670 21.44 0.06 -40.38
CA GLY A 670 20.55 -0.14 -41.52
C GLY A 670 21.29 -0.47 -42.84
N PRO A 671 20.54 -0.82 -43.89
CA PRO A 671 21.02 -1.67 -44.98
C PRO A 671 21.79 -0.87 -46.03
N SER A 672 22.93 -1.39 -46.48
CA SER A 672 23.62 -0.90 -47.67
C SER A 672 23.84 -2.03 -48.66
N GLN A 673 23.07 -1.91 -49.74
CA GLN A 673 23.16 -2.47 -51.08
C GLN A 673 24.30 -3.45 -51.41
N GLN A 674 23.87 -4.64 -51.85
CA GLN A 674 24.62 -5.57 -52.69
C GLN A 674 25.24 -4.86 -53.91
N SER A 675 26.53 -5.10 -54.12
CA SER A 675 27.13 -5.10 -55.45
C SER A 675 27.98 -6.37 -55.61
N LYS A 676 27.63 -7.13 -56.64
CA LYS A 676 28.27 -8.36 -57.10
C LYS A 676 29.71 -8.11 -57.60
N LYS A 677 30.60 -9.07 -57.36
CA LYS A 677 31.63 -9.63 -58.28
C LYS A 677 32.43 -10.68 -57.49
N ASP A 678 32.27 -11.97 -57.76
CA ASP A 678 32.99 -12.79 -58.76
C ASP A 678 34.40 -13.23 -58.30
N GLY A 679 34.67 -14.53 -58.41
CA GLY A 679 36.01 -15.16 -58.34
C GLY A 679 36.21 -16.01 -57.09
N GLU A 680 35.87 -17.31 -57.12
CA GLU A 680 36.74 -18.44 -57.50
C GLU A 680 37.57 -19.03 -56.35
N ALA A 681 37.28 -20.31 -56.09
CA ALA A 681 38.20 -21.40 -55.68
C ALA A 681 38.98 -21.26 -54.34
N GLU A 682 39.23 -22.30 -53.54
CA GLU A 682 39.39 -23.73 -53.81
C GLU A 682 39.38 -24.49 -52.46
N GLN A 683 38.84 -25.71 -52.48
CA GLN A 683 39.30 -26.94 -51.79
C GLN A 683 40.15 -26.81 -50.51
N THR A 684 39.79 -27.43 -49.38
CA THR A 684 39.94 -28.87 -49.07
C THR A 684 39.44 -29.05 -47.62
N GLY A 685 38.60 -30.05 -47.32
CA GLY A 685 39.02 -31.40 -46.90
C GLY A 685 39.27 -31.38 -45.39
N ASP A 686 38.47 -31.93 -44.49
CA ASP A 686 37.88 -33.27 -44.30
C ASP A 686 38.32 -33.74 -42.89
N ASP A 687 37.45 -34.53 -42.27
CA ASP A 687 37.70 -35.46 -41.15
C ASP A 687 37.98 -34.95 -39.71
N ALA A 688 36.85 -34.91 -38.99
CA ALA A 688 36.53 -35.50 -37.68
C ALA A 688 37.38 -36.72 -37.20
N PRO A 689 37.03 -37.39 -36.08
CA PRO A 689 36.78 -36.95 -34.69
C PRO A 689 37.53 -37.89 -33.69
N GLU A 690 36.99 -38.03 -32.48
CA GLU A 690 37.28 -39.02 -31.41
C GLU A 690 38.32 -38.61 -30.37
N THR A 691 38.22 -38.97 -29.08
CA THR A 691 37.15 -39.45 -28.19
C THR A 691 37.75 -39.39 -26.77
N SER A 692 36.89 -39.56 -25.76
CA SER A 692 37.18 -40.34 -24.54
C SER A 692 37.79 -39.65 -23.30
N GLN A 693 36.94 -39.67 -22.27
CA GLN A 693 37.23 -40.21 -20.93
C GLN A 693 38.08 -39.37 -19.96
N GLN A 694 37.93 -39.40 -18.64
CA GLN A 694 36.92 -39.81 -17.66
C GLN A 694 37.66 -39.68 -16.30
N ARG A 695 36.98 -39.20 -15.24
CA ARG A 695 37.34 -39.40 -13.79
C ARG A 695 38.65 -38.72 -13.32
N ARG A 696 38.78 -38.17 -12.11
CA ARG A 696 38.36 -38.64 -10.77
C ARG A 696 38.76 -37.54 -9.75
N GLN A 697 37.91 -37.36 -8.73
CA GLN A 697 38.28 -36.90 -7.37
C GLN A 697 39.32 -37.86 -6.72
N PRO A 698 39.95 -37.59 -5.54
CA PRO A 698 39.49 -36.71 -4.43
C PRO A 698 40.57 -35.89 -3.67
N ALA A 699 40.10 -34.95 -2.85
CA ALA A 699 40.43 -34.77 -1.42
C ALA A 699 39.37 -33.85 -0.79
#